data_AF-A0A0U5EV11-F1
#
_entry.id   AF-A0A0U5EV11-F1
#
_cell.length_a   1.000
_cell.length_b   1.000
_cell.length_c   1.000
_cell.angle_alpha   90.00
_cell.angle_beta   90.00
_cell.angle_gamma   90.00
#
_symmetry.space_group_name_H-M   'P 1'
#
loop_
_entity.id
_entity.type
_entity.pdbx_description
1 polymer ?
#
loop_
_entity_poly.entity_id
_entity_poly.type
_entity_poly.pdbx_seq_one_letter_code
_entity_poly.pdbx_strand_id
1 'polypeptide(L)'
;MNEMIVFPSTSDRMMSAFMEEPAETVSLLTLDIKMLAFNLLNGNPLLDAEKADLSRCISQKLSWYVSFPVGSYKKKLNDVRKNILKVKGDIAKAQLLIQKIASLSLTPHSLRALAKLLLIYDEALQPAFVQARVEERLNSLEENSADRLYTFIHAYNRSCPASRRLAGNLAFAAEDYRVFFTREGTLGAVLLDKKWTVPIAISKEEQNWNGQQLDEIAEAFFQIYCAAPYNNLSPMLEFMKYFRELKAENPALTLHQAYLAFDPDPVDMFNKYNSGDCVTVSAKIQAALKQRGFPSAVLGTPTRNMWTSPPIPKPSHFGVWKEYKRATESIFHCQVVAVFSDSQGDKGVAYMNPTFAYQEPLMRRKDFSLFPFNKKVQHLRTDKFEGIINLGHILKKQMSGKTSMQLLGPDFNGLEPIFGVDFLRGNIYVNRTGMKGLQGLPLNVDGYFSVQLEELRNNVARLYFIDGQEQLLAAQDALELFSAIAKERFQLPDDFAENIVTLAENERGIIKKILLSPAQTAKETYHETKSALEIVREVNIQQNEYALTREKGQENYLMRCYRQKYQQLLFEFDELQDAIIANAPDEVRSTALEIARIKKQADELKEMITIQMAKTSKGKESCEHSKTSGDSVTLYEFEDSALSDDEGSLSI
;
A
#
# COMPACT_ATOMS: atom_id res chain seq x y z
N MET A 1 37.81 -77.55 79.22
CA MET A 1 37.61 -76.10 79.06
C MET A 1 38.06 -75.74 77.66
N ASN A 2 37.13 -75.23 76.86
CA ASN A 2 37.34 -74.82 75.47
C ASN A 2 37.18 -73.31 75.39
N GLU A 3 38.07 -72.65 74.66
CA GLU A 3 37.88 -71.27 74.20
C GLU A 3 37.54 -71.24 72.70
N MET A 4 36.71 -70.25 72.39
CA MET A 4 36.15 -69.87 71.09
C MET A 4 37.20 -69.32 70.11
N ILE A 5 36.93 -69.51 68.81
CA ILE A 5 37.33 -68.56 67.76
C ILE A 5 36.15 -68.33 66.80
N VAL A 6 35.98 -67.06 66.43
CA VAL A 6 34.91 -66.44 65.61
C VAL A 6 35.29 -66.41 64.13
N PHE A 7 34.30 -66.55 63.23
CA PHE A 7 34.37 -66.05 61.84
C PHE A 7 33.02 -65.47 61.37
N PRO A 8 33.02 -64.47 60.45
CA PRO A 8 31.94 -63.48 60.30
C PRO A 8 30.82 -63.88 59.33
N SER A 9 29.71 -63.16 59.46
CA SER A 9 28.44 -63.38 58.77
C SER A 9 28.43 -62.88 57.32
N THR A 10 27.69 -63.59 56.47
CA THR A 10 27.35 -63.25 55.07
C THR A 10 26.37 -62.06 54.93
N SER A 11 26.19 -61.27 55.99
CA SER A 11 25.30 -60.11 56.06
C SER A 11 25.86 -58.86 55.35
N ASP A 12 27.19 -58.75 55.22
CA ASP A 12 27.82 -57.47 54.85
C ASP A 12 28.09 -57.29 53.35
N ARG A 13 27.83 -58.31 52.50
CA ARG A 13 28.03 -58.21 51.04
C ARG A 13 26.77 -58.00 50.21
N MET A 14 25.58 -58.15 50.78
CA MET A 14 24.33 -57.78 50.10
C MET A 14 23.71 -56.48 50.61
N MET A 15 24.15 -55.95 51.76
CA MET A 15 23.68 -54.66 52.29
C MET A 15 24.44 -53.44 51.74
N SER A 16 25.58 -53.62 51.05
CA SER A 16 26.35 -52.50 50.46
C SER A 16 25.97 -52.14 49.02
N ALA A 17 25.01 -52.84 48.41
CA ALA A 17 24.39 -52.45 47.14
C ALA A 17 23.03 -51.76 47.33
N PHE A 18 22.65 -51.51 48.58
CA PHE A 18 21.44 -50.78 48.99
C PHE A 18 21.74 -49.34 49.40
N MET A 19 22.69 -48.69 48.73
CA MET A 19 22.89 -47.25 48.86
C MET A 19 22.23 -46.55 47.66
N GLU A 20 21.12 -45.89 48.00
CA GLU A 20 20.78 -44.54 47.55
C GLU A 20 20.89 -44.28 46.04
N GLU A 21 19.75 -44.36 45.32
CA GLU A 21 19.53 -43.30 44.33
C GLU A 21 19.45 -41.99 45.13
N PRO A 22 20.32 -41.00 44.86
CA PRO A 22 20.43 -39.85 45.73
C PRO A 22 19.12 -39.07 45.66
N ALA A 23 18.48 -38.87 46.81
CA ALA A 23 17.37 -37.95 46.98
C ALA A 23 17.68 -36.55 46.39
N GLU A 24 18.97 -36.19 46.28
CA GLU A 24 19.45 -34.99 45.58
C GLU A 24 19.14 -34.96 44.07
N THR A 25 19.29 -36.06 43.34
CA THR A 25 19.00 -36.08 41.88
C THR A 25 17.52 -35.89 41.56
N VAL A 26 16.63 -36.41 42.40
CA VAL A 26 15.17 -36.22 42.26
C VAL A 26 14.74 -34.81 42.67
N SER A 27 15.42 -34.21 43.66
CA SER A 27 15.15 -32.85 44.15
C SER A 27 15.57 -31.77 43.13
N LEU A 28 16.76 -31.90 42.52
CA LEU A 28 17.25 -31.04 41.43
C LEU A 28 16.32 -31.06 40.21
N LEU A 29 15.96 -32.26 39.71
CA LEU A 29 15.02 -32.43 38.58
C LEU A 29 13.62 -31.86 38.87
N THR A 30 13.19 -31.83 40.14
CA THR A 30 11.88 -31.28 40.54
C THR A 30 11.89 -29.75 40.52
N LEU A 31 12.96 -29.13 41.00
CA LEU A 31 13.13 -27.68 40.98
C LEU A 31 13.23 -27.17 39.53
N ASP A 32 13.99 -27.86 38.69
CA ASP A 32 14.20 -27.49 37.29
C ASP A 32 12.91 -27.55 36.47
N ILE A 33 12.11 -28.62 36.58
CA ILE A 33 10.85 -28.75 35.84
C ILE A 33 9.83 -27.67 36.23
N LYS A 34 9.80 -27.27 37.50
CA LYS A 34 8.91 -26.19 37.97
C LYS A 34 9.35 -24.83 37.47
N MET A 35 10.65 -24.55 37.44
CA MET A 35 11.17 -23.32 36.83
C MET A 35 10.87 -23.27 35.33
N LEU A 36 11.05 -24.37 34.61
CA LEU A 36 10.68 -24.47 33.19
C LEU A 36 9.19 -24.21 32.97
N ALA A 37 8.32 -24.76 33.83
CA ALA A 37 6.89 -24.48 33.79
C ALA A 37 6.59 -22.99 34.01
N PHE A 38 7.24 -22.35 34.98
CA PHE A 38 7.09 -20.92 35.25
C PHE A 38 7.55 -20.05 34.07
N ASN A 39 8.72 -20.36 33.50
CA ASN A 39 9.27 -19.65 32.34
C ASN A 39 8.35 -19.76 31.11
N LEU A 40 7.83 -20.96 30.84
CA LEU A 40 6.84 -21.20 29.79
C LEU A 40 5.56 -20.38 29.98
N LEU A 41 5.03 -20.35 31.21
CA LEU A 41 3.82 -19.59 31.55
C LEU A 41 4.02 -18.07 31.40
N ASN A 42 5.25 -17.59 31.56
CA ASN A 42 5.63 -16.20 31.30
C ASN A 42 5.97 -15.92 29.82
N GLY A 43 5.88 -16.93 28.95
CA GLY A 43 6.01 -16.78 27.51
C GLY A 43 7.39 -17.10 26.94
N ASN A 44 8.35 -17.57 27.74
CA ASN A 44 9.70 -17.91 27.28
C ASN A 44 9.72 -19.32 26.64
N PRO A 45 10.21 -19.49 25.39
CA PRO A 45 10.37 -20.80 24.74
C PRO A 45 11.32 -21.70 25.49
N LEU A 46 11.03 -23.01 25.46
CA LEU A 46 12.01 -24.00 25.90
C LEU A 46 13.19 -24.01 24.93
N LEU A 47 14.39 -23.93 25.48
CA LEU A 47 15.63 -24.10 24.74
C LEU A 47 15.82 -25.57 24.36
N ASP A 48 16.63 -25.83 23.34
CA ASP A 48 16.85 -27.21 22.87
C ASP A 48 17.50 -28.10 23.94
N ALA A 49 18.38 -27.53 24.78
CA ALA A 49 18.94 -28.19 25.94
C ALA A 49 17.84 -28.58 26.96
N GLU A 50 16.91 -27.68 27.25
CA GLU A 50 15.80 -27.92 28.20
C GLU A 50 14.83 -28.98 27.65
N LYS A 51 14.55 -28.95 26.34
CA LYS A 51 13.76 -29.99 25.65
C LYS A 51 14.44 -31.36 25.74
N ALA A 52 15.76 -31.40 25.58
CA ALA A 52 16.54 -32.63 25.72
C ALA A 52 16.52 -33.16 27.17
N ASP A 53 16.61 -32.27 28.16
CA ASP A 53 16.54 -32.63 29.58
C ASP A 53 15.16 -33.16 29.98
N LEU A 54 14.08 -32.51 29.55
CA LEU A 54 12.71 -33.01 29.73
C LEU A 54 12.53 -34.38 29.07
N SER A 55 13.08 -34.57 27.87
CA SER A 55 13.04 -35.84 27.15
C SER A 55 13.81 -36.95 27.89
N ARG A 56 14.95 -36.62 28.50
CA ARG A 56 15.74 -37.52 29.36
C ARG A 56 14.96 -37.95 30.61
N CYS A 57 14.28 -36.99 31.27
CA CYS A 57 13.41 -37.28 32.41
C CYS A 57 12.26 -38.24 32.05
N ILE A 58 11.71 -38.11 30.84
CA ILE A 58 10.66 -38.97 30.33
C ILE A 58 11.16 -40.40 30.04
N SER A 59 12.38 -40.54 29.50
CA SER A 59 12.93 -41.79 29.01
C SER A 59 13.60 -42.66 30.08
N GLN A 60 14.07 -42.08 31.19
CA GLN A 60 14.59 -42.85 32.34
C GLN A 60 13.55 -43.91 32.79
N LYS A 61 13.95 -45.07 33.30
CA LYS A 61 12.98 -46.03 33.90
C LYS A 61 12.76 -45.67 35.38
N LEU A 62 11.52 -45.69 35.88
CA LEU A 62 11.28 -45.60 37.32
C LEU A 62 11.54 -46.99 37.94
N SER A 63 12.21 -47.03 39.08
CA SER A 63 12.41 -48.27 39.82
C SER A 63 11.06 -48.88 40.26
N TRP A 64 11.02 -50.20 40.34
CA TRP A 64 9.79 -50.97 40.64
C TRP A 64 9.24 -50.73 42.05
N TYR A 65 10.05 -50.17 42.97
CA TYR A 65 9.65 -49.77 44.32
C TYR A 65 8.75 -48.52 44.38
N VAL A 66 8.63 -47.74 43.29
CA VAL A 66 7.74 -46.55 43.20
C VAL A 66 6.35 -46.92 42.64
N SER A 67 5.88 -48.14 42.85
CA SER A 67 4.77 -48.75 42.07
C SER A 67 3.34 -48.47 42.55
N PHE A 68 3.09 -47.85 43.71
CA PHE A 68 1.75 -47.38 44.11
C PHE A 68 1.86 -46.11 44.98
N PRO A 69 1.05 -45.03 44.80
CA PRO A 69 -0.24 -44.96 44.12
C PRO A 69 -0.22 -44.16 42.81
N VAL A 70 -1.18 -44.45 41.92
CA VAL A 70 -1.51 -43.64 40.76
C VAL A 70 -2.13 -42.32 41.26
N GLY A 71 -1.27 -41.34 41.56
CA GLY A 71 -1.74 -40.01 41.99
C GLY A 71 -2.73 -39.44 40.99
N SER A 72 -3.85 -38.90 41.48
CA SER A 72 -4.94 -38.33 40.67
C SER A 72 -4.45 -37.31 39.63
N TYR A 73 -3.34 -36.62 39.90
CA TYR A 73 -2.68 -35.68 38.99
C TYR A 73 -2.04 -36.32 37.76
N LYS A 74 -1.43 -37.50 37.86
CA LYS A 74 -0.84 -38.21 36.70
C LYS A 74 -1.89 -38.44 35.61
N LYS A 75 -3.07 -38.90 36.02
CA LYS A 75 -4.20 -39.14 35.11
C LYS A 75 -4.67 -37.83 34.49
N LYS A 76 -4.93 -36.80 35.32
CA LYS A 76 -5.34 -35.46 34.86
C LYS A 76 -4.35 -34.83 33.88
N LEU A 77 -3.04 -34.89 34.17
CA LEU A 77 -1.98 -34.37 33.31
C LEU A 77 -1.95 -35.09 31.95
N ASN A 78 -2.04 -36.41 31.95
CA ASN A 78 -2.05 -37.18 30.71
C ASN A 78 -3.32 -36.97 29.88
N ASP A 79 -4.47 -36.83 30.53
CA ASP A 79 -5.75 -36.56 29.87
C ASP A 79 -5.72 -35.17 29.22
N VAL A 80 -5.22 -34.14 29.93
CA VAL A 80 -5.06 -32.79 29.37
C VAL A 80 -4.03 -32.77 28.23
N ARG A 81 -2.89 -33.46 28.38
CA ARG A 81 -1.91 -33.62 27.29
C ARG A 81 -2.54 -34.23 26.04
N LYS A 82 -3.28 -35.33 26.21
CA LYS A 82 -4.01 -35.97 25.09
C LYS A 82 -5.05 -35.03 24.48
N ASN A 83 -5.65 -34.14 25.26
CA ASN A 83 -6.62 -33.17 24.76
C ASN A 83 -5.99 -32.00 24.00
N ILE A 84 -4.78 -31.54 24.36
CA ILE A 84 -4.00 -30.59 23.54
C ILE A 84 -3.70 -31.21 22.19
N LEU A 85 -3.29 -32.49 22.21
CA LEU A 85 -3.03 -33.28 21.00
C LEU A 85 -4.30 -33.60 20.19
N LYS A 86 -5.49 -33.41 20.75
CA LYS A 86 -6.78 -33.62 20.06
C LYS A 86 -7.41 -32.30 19.62
N VAL A 87 -8.39 -32.43 18.72
CA VAL A 87 -9.09 -31.34 18.05
C VAL A 87 -9.64 -30.26 19.01
N LYS A 88 -10.00 -30.56 20.26
CA LYS A 88 -10.60 -29.57 21.17
C LYS A 88 -9.67 -28.46 21.69
N GLY A 89 -8.34 -28.56 21.53
CA GLY A 89 -7.44 -27.41 21.77
C GLY A 89 -7.51 -26.81 23.17
N ASP A 90 -7.52 -27.67 24.20
CA ASP A 90 -7.69 -27.31 25.63
C ASP A 90 -6.45 -26.60 26.24
N ILE A 91 -5.83 -25.64 25.54
CA ILE A 91 -4.65 -24.90 25.98
C ILE A 91 -4.94 -24.13 27.28
N ALA A 92 -6.14 -23.56 27.42
CA ALA A 92 -6.62 -22.93 28.66
C ALA A 92 -6.54 -23.90 29.86
N LYS A 93 -6.98 -25.14 29.64
CA LYS A 93 -7.02 -26.17 30.66
C LYS A 93 -5.61 -26.67 30.99
N ALA A 94 -4.73 -26.73 30.01
CA ALA A 94 -3.31 -27.01 30.19
C ALA A 94 -2.62 -25.95 31.03
N GLN A 95 -2.77 -24.67 30.66
CA GLN A 95 -2.21 -23.54 31.38
C GLN A 95 -2.67 -23.54 32.85
N LEU A 96 -3.98 -23.66 33.08
CA LEU A 96 -4.56 -23.67 34.42
C LEU A 96 -4.12 -24.89 35.24
N LEU A 97 -3.93 -26.05 34.60
CA LEU A 97 -3.42 -27.25 35.27
C LEU A 97 -1.94 -27.12 35.61
N ILE A 98 -1.10 -26.58 34.71
CA ILE A 98 0.32 -26.32 34.94
C ILE A 98 0.49 -25.32 36.10
N GLN A 99 -0.26 -24.21 36.09
CA GLN A 99 -0.26 -23.21 37.17
C GLN A 99 -0.60 -23.83 38.53
N LYS A 100 -1.65 -24.67 38.57
CA LYS A 100 -2.08 -25.36 39.82
C LYS A 100 -1.08 -26.39 40.31
N ILE A 101 -0.30 -27.01 39.41
CA ILE A 101 0.60 -28.13 39.72
C ILE A 101 2.01 -27.64 40.05
N ALA A 102 2.44 -26.53 39.47
CA ALA A 102 3.75 -25.93 39.73
C ALA A 102 3.95 -25.57 41.23
N SER A 103 2.87 -25.25 41.94
CA SER A 103 2.88 -24.92 43.38
C SER A 103 2.80 -26.13 44.32
N LEU A 104 2.67 -27.36 43.80
CA LEU A 104 2.48 -28.56 44.63
C LEU A 104 3.74 -29.43 44.68
N SER A 105 3.92 -30.18 45.77
CA SER A 105 4.93 -31.25 45.83
C SER A 105 4.45 -32.43 44.98
N LEU A 106 5.25 -32.85 44.00
CA LEU A 106 4.86 -33.85 43.01
C LEU A 106 5.61 -35.17 43.22
N THR A 107 4.88 -36.26 42.99
CA THR A 107 5.51 -37.59 42.90
C THR A 107 6.31 -37.72 41.60
N PRO A 108 7.30 -38.63 41.53
CA PRO A 108 8.08 -38.86 40.32
C PRO A 108 7.22 -39.15 39.07
N HIS A 109 6.11 -39.88 39.24
CA HIS A 109 5.16 -40.15 38.15
C HIS A 109 4.43 -38.89 37.66
N SER A 110 4.06 -38.00 38.56
CA SER A 110 3.42 -36.72 38.22
C SER A 110 4.42 -35.76 37.58
N LEU A 111 5.69 -35.75 38.01
CA LEU A 111 6.76 -34.96 37.40
C LEU A 111 7.00 -35.36 35.95
N ARG A 112 7.05 -36.66 35.66
CA ARG A 112 7.15 -37.14 34.27
C ARG A 112 5.93 -36.79 33.44
N ALA A 113 4.73 -36.89 34.02
CA ALA A 113 3.51 -36.48 33.32
C ALA A 113 3.49 -34.96 33.05
N LEU A 114 4.04 -34.16 33.97
CA LEU A 114 4.22 -32.73 33.80
C LEU A 114 5.26 -32.43 32.71
N ALA A 115 6.42 -33.08 32.72
CA ALA A 115 7.43 -32.94 31.66
C ALA A 115 6.86 -33.24 30.26
N LYS A 116 6.06 -34.31 30.13
CA LYS A 116 5.34 -34.62 28.88
C LYS A 116 4.33 -33.55 28.49
N LEU A 117 3.67 -32.93 29.46
CA LEU A 117 2.73 -31.85 29.21
C LEU A 117 3.46 -30.56 28.79
N LEU A 118 4.59 -30.22 29.41
CA LEU A 118 5.37 -29.02 29.09
C LEU A 118 5.91 -29.05 27.66
N LEU A 119 6.45 -30.19 27.19
CA LEU A 119 6.90 -30.32 25.79
C LEU A 119 5.76 -30.09 24.79
N ILE A 120 4.61 -30.74 25.00
CA ILE A 120 3.45 -30.58 24.12
C ILE A 120 2.83 -29.19 24.24
N TYR A 121 2.87 -28.58 25.42
CA TYR A 121 2.39 -27.22 25.64
C TYR A 121 3.29 -26.22 24.90
N ASP A 122 4.62 -26.32 25.01
CA ASP A 122 5.57 -25.45 24.29
C ASP A 122 5.40 -25.55 22.76
N GLU A 123 5.23 -26.77 22.24
CA GLU A 123 4.96 -27.03 20.83
C GLU A 123 3.60 -26.45 20.40
N ALA A 124 2.56 -26.64 21.21
CA ALA A 124 1.23 -26.13 20.92
C ALA A 124 1.15 -24.60 20.91
N LEU A 125 2.10 -23.89 21.53
CA LEU A 125 2.22 -22.43 21.50
C LEU A 125 2.99 -21.91 20.26
N GLN A 126 3.50 -22.78 19.39
CA GLN A 126 4.25 -22.36 18.20
C GLN A 126 3.30 -21.99 17.04
N PRO A 127 3.53 -20.86 16.33
CA PRO A 127 2.69 -20.45 15.21
C PRO A 127 2.52 -21.52 14.13
N ALA A 128 3.59 -22.23 13.78
CA ALA A 128 3.58 -23.27 12.76
C ALA A 128 2.66 -24.45 13.13
N PHE A 129 2.64 -24.84 14.41
CA PHE A 129 1.75 -25.89 14.90
C PHE A 129 0.27 -25.49 14.75
N VAL A 130 -0.05 -24.24 15.09
CA VAL A 130 -1.44 -23.75 14.98
C VAL A 130 -1.84 -23.55 13.52
N GLN A 131 -0.93 -23.08 12.67
CA GLN A 131 -1.17 -22.95 11.23
C GLN A 131 -1.52 -24.30 10.60
N ALA A 132 -0.69 -25.32 10.83
CA ALA A 132 -0.94 -26.68 10.32
C ALA A 132 -2.30 -27.23 10.80
N ARG A 133 -2.70 -26.92 12.04
CA ARG A 133 -4.02 -27.28 12.60
C ARG A 133 -5.18 -26.56 11.95
N VAL A 134 -5.03 -25.28 11.64
CA VAL A 134 -6.04 -24.49 10.91
C VAL A 134 -6.19 -25.03 9.49
N GLU A 135 -5.08 -25.33 8.81
CA GLU A 135 -5.06 -25.92 7.47
C GLU A 135 -5.68 -27.32 7.44
N GLU A 136 -5.33 -28.19 8.39
CA GLU A 136 -5.94 -29.53 8.53
C GLU A 136 -7.46 -29.44 8.67
N ARG A 137 -7.96 -28.47 9.47
CA ARG A 137 -9.39 -28.25 9.62
C ARG A 137 -10.03 -27.74 8.35
N LEU A 138 -9.48 -26.70 7.73
CA LEU A 138 -10.00 -26.17 6.45
C LEU A 138 -10.09 -27.26 5.38
N ASN A 139 -9.16 -28.22 5.38
CA ASN A 139 -9.12 -29.33 4.43
C ASN A 139 -10.01 -30.53 4.83
N SER A 140 -10.48 -30.59 6.07
CA SER A 140 -11.46 -31.60 6.49
C SER A 140 -12.83 -31.22 5.93
N LEU A 141 -13.44 -32.13 5.15
CA LEU A 141 -14.71 -31.95 4.42
C LEU A 141 -15.96 -31.66 5.29
N GLU A 142 -15.79 -31.39 6.58
CA GLU A 142 -16.86 -30.84 7.41
C GLU A 142 -16.98 -29.35 7.10
N GLU A 143 -18.20 -28.83 6.93
CA GLU A 143 -18.49 -27.39 6.83
C GLU A 143 -17.87 -26.67 8.04
N ASN A 144 -16.64 -26.19 7.89
CA ASN A 144 -15.98 -25.37 8.89
C ASN A 144 -16.54 -23.97 8.73
N SER A 145 -17.65 -23.69 9.44
CA SER A 145 -18.17 -22.33 9.52
C SER A 145 -17.09 -21.39 10.08
N ALA A 146 -17.02 -20.18 9.53
CA ALA A 146 -16.08 -19.14 9.98
C ALA A 146 -16.09 -18.96 11.51
N ASP A 147 -17.25 -19.11 12.14
CA ASP A 147 -17.46 -19.06 13.60
C ASP A 147 -16.67 -20.11 14.39
N ARG A 148 -16.49 -21.33 13.87
CA ARG A 148 -15.75 -22.39 14.56
C ARG A 148 -14.24 -22.14 14.53
N LEU A 149 -13.72 -21.68 13.40
CA LEU A 149 -12.32 -21.28 13.26
C LEU A 149 -12.02 -20.05 14.12
N TYR A 150 -12.94 -19.07 14.11
CA TYR A 150 -12.91 -17.90 14.98
C TYR A 150 -12.83 -18.28 16.46
N THR A 151 -13.75 -19.13 16.93
CA THR A 151 -13.82 -19.57 18.33
C THR A 151 -12.53 -20.28 18.76
N PHE A 152 -11.96 -21.11 17.88
CA PHE A 152 -10.72 -21.82 18.15
C PHE A 152 -9.52 -20.87 18.33
N ILE A 153 -9.34 -19.93 17.41
CA ILE A 153 -8.19 -18.99 17.45
C ILE A 153 -8.35 -17.98 18.58
N HIS A 154 -9.58 -17.51 18.84
CA HIS A 154 -9.87 -16.63 19.97
C HIS A 154 -9.57 -17.33 21.32
N ALA A 155 -9.99 -18.60 21.47
CA ALA A 155 -9.67 -19.40 22.65
C ALA A 155 -8.16 -19.63 22.80
N TYR A 156 -7.45 -19.86 21.69
CA TYR A 156 -5.98 -19.94 21.67
C TYR A 156 -5.36 -18.65 22.20
N ASN A 157 -5.67 -17.49 21.61
CA ASN A 157 -5.05 -16.21 21.97
C ASN A 157 -5.33 -15.83 23.43
N ARG A 158 -6.54 -16.11 23.94
CA ARG A 158 -6.87 -15.88 25.36
C ARG A 158 -6.03 -16.70 26.33
N SER A 159 -5.64 -17.90 25.92
CA SER A 159 -4.93 -18.88 26.76
C SER A 159 -3.41 -18.87 26.56
N CYS A 160 -2.95 -18.18 25.52
CA CYS A 160 -1.55 -18.12 25.13
C CYS A 160 -0.89 -16.88 25.76
N PRO A 161 0.35 -16.99 26.29
CA PRO A 161 1.14 -15.83 26.71
C PRO A 161 1.23 -14.78 25.60
N ALA A 162 1.18 -13.50 25.95
CA ALA A 162 1.12 -12.41 24.97
C ALA A 162 2.25 -12.46 23.92
N SER A 163 3.45 -12.91 24.31
CA SER A 163 4.59 -13.08 23.41
C SER A 163 4.41 -14.15 22.33
N ARG A 164 3.45 -15.07 22.48
CA ARG A 164 3.24 -16.24 21.60
C ARG A 164 1.84 -16.33 20.98
N ARG A 165 1.01 -15.30 21.19
CA ARG A 165 -0.30 -15.19 20.53
C ARG A 165 -0.09 -15.10 19.01
N LEU A 166 -1.09 -15.54 18.23
CA LEU A 166 -1.06 -15.52 16.76
C LEU A 166 -1.32 -14.12 16.17
N ALA A 167 -1.27 -13.11 17.03
CA ALA A 167 -1.53 -11.72 16.75
C ALA A 167 -0.68 -11.22 15.58
N GLY A 168 -1.31 -10.85 14.47
CA GLY A 168 -0.61 -10.37 13.28
C GLY A 168 0.30 -11.41 12.65
N ASN A 169 0.07 -12.72 12.82
CA ASN A 169 0.89 -13.76 12.19
C ASN A 169 0.07 -14.72 11.33
N LEU A 170 -1.19 -14.97 11.68
CA LEU A 170 -2.08 -15.83 10.92
C LEU A 170 -3.14 -15.01 10.21
N ALA A 171 -3.06 -14.97 8.89
CA ALA A 171 -4.15 -14.52 8.03
C ALA A 171 -4.64 -15.76 7.29
N PHE A 172 -5.91 -16.13 7.44
CA PHE A 172 -6.50 -17.20 6.65
C PHE A 172 -7.74 -16.70 5.91
N ALA A 173 -7.92 -17.24 4.72
CA ALA A 173 -9.13 -17.05 3.95
C ALA A 173 -10.17 -18.05 4.48
N ALA A 174 -11.33 -17.53 4.88
CA ALA A 174 -12.53 -18.33 5.14
C ALA A 174 -13.66 -17.75 4.30
N GLU A 175 -14.16 -18.55 3.37
CA GLU A 175 -15.12 -18.10 2.36
C GLU A 175 -14.60 -16.84 1.64
N ASP A 176 -15.38 -15.76 1.65
CA ASP A 176 -15.03 -14.48 1.02
C ASP A 176 -14.27 -13.54 1.97
N TYR A 177 -13.83 -13.98 3.15
CA TYR A 177 -13.20 -13.12 4.16
C TYR A 177 -11.77 -13.51 4.47
N ARG A 178 -10.95 -12.52 4.80
CA ARG A 178 -9.65 -12.70 5.46
C ARG A 178 -9.77 -12.30 6.91
N VAL A 179 -9.49 -13.23 7.82
CA VAL A 179 -9.51 -12.95 9.25
C VAL A 179 -8.09 -12.74 9.77
N PHE A 180 -7.89 -11.64 10.47
CA PHE A 180 -6.66 -11.32 11.18
C PHE A 180 -6.93 -11.29 12.68
N PHE A 181 -5.95 -11.66 13.51
CA PHE A 181 -6.09 -11.63 14.97
C PHE A 181 -5.07 -10.68 15.60
N THR A 182 -5.41 -10.05 16.72
CA THR A 182 -4.50 -9.29 17.60
C THR A 182 -4.20 -10.05 18.88
N ARG A 183 -3.41 -9.45 19.77
CA ARG A 183 -3.18 -9.97 21.13
C ARG A 183 -4.47 -9.91 21.96
N GLU A 184 -5.36 -8.97 21.67
CA GLU A 184 -6.55 -8.68 22.49
C GLU A 184 -7.84 -9.25 21.89
N GLY A 185 -7.84 -9.62 20.60
CA GLY A 185 -9.01 -10.16 19.92
C GLY A 185 -8.79 -10.35 18.42
N THR A 186 -9.83 -10.01 17.65
CA THR A 186 -9.85 -10.12 16.19
C THR A 186 -9.52 -8.76 15.58
N LEU A 187 -8.53 -8.72 14.69
CA LEU A 187 -8.07 -7.51 13.99
C LEU A 187 -9.01 -7.15 12.81
N GLY A 188 -9.84 -8.10 12.36
CA GLY A 188 -10.96 -7.87 11.43
C GLY A 188 -11.21 -9.06 10.50
N ALA A 189 -12.46 -9.21 10.05
CA ALA A 189 -12.81 -10.05 8.90
C ALA A 189 -13.04 -9.10 7.71
N VAL A 190 -12.18 -9.16 6.69
CA VAL A 190 -12.27 -8.27 5.53
C VAL A 190 -12.69 -9.07 4.31
N LEU A 191 -13.68 -8.57 3.57
CA LEU A 191 -14.05 -9.18 2.29
C LEU A 191 -12.85 -9.15 1.33
N LEU A 192 -12.49 -10.31 0.78
CA LEU A 192 -11.32 -10.52 -0.06
C LEU A 192 -11.46 -9.86 -1.43
N ASP A 193 -12.69 -9.83 -1.96
CA ASP A 193 -12.97 -9.54 -3.35
C ASP A 193 -14.09 -8.51 -3.51
N LYS A 194 -14.10 -7.83 -4.66
CA LYS A 194 -15.27 -7.10 -5.12
C LYS A 194 -16.46 -8.06 -5.23
N LYS A 195 -17.48 -7.80 -4.42
CA LYS A 195 -18.79 -8.40 -4.63
C LYS A 195 -19.63 -7.49 -5.51
N TRP A 196 -20.26 -8.12 -6.50
CA TRP A 196 -21.22 -7.53 -7.40
C TRP A 196 -22.62 -7.86 -6.90
N THR A 197 -23.52 -6.88 -6.85
CA THR A 197 -24.95 -7.21 -6.74
C THR A 197 -25.45 -7.69 -8.09
N VAL A 198 -26.63 -8.34 -8.08
CA VAL A 198 -27.56 -8.29 -9.22
C VAL A 198 -27.56 -6.84 -9.74
N PRO A 199 -27.70 -6.57 -11.06
CA PRO A 199 -27.96 -5.22 -11.53
C PRO A 199 -28.98 -4.54 -10.62
N ILE A 200 -29.07 -3.20 -10.61
CA ILE A 200 -30.31 -2.58 -10.12
C ILE A 200 -31.42 -3.11 -11.05
N ALA A 201 -31.91 -4.31 -10.77
CA ALA A 201 -33.08 -4.89 -11.33
C ALA A 201 -34.09 -3.90 -10.83
N ILE A 202 -34.62 -3.13 -11.78
CA ILE A 202 -35.87 -2.42 -11.63
C ILE A 202 -36.80 -3.50 -11.08
N SER A 203 -36.92 -3.62 -9.75
CA SER A 203 -37.92 -4.47 -9.18
C SER A 203 -39.18 -3.95 -9.83
N LYS A 204 -39.94 -4.85 -10.45
CA LYS A 204 -41.14 -4.50 -11.21
C LYS A 204 -42.24 -3.92 -10.30
N GLU A 205 -41.88 -3.45 -9.11
CA GLU A 205 -42.77 -2.69 -8.26
C GLU A 205 -42.99 -1.33 -8.92
N GLU A 206 -44.27 -1.07 -9.17
CA GLU A 206 -44.77 0.16 -9.76
C GLU A 206 -44.48 1.33 -8.84
N GLN A 207 -43.34 1.93 -9.09
CA GLN A 207 -42.86 3.06 -8.33
C GLN A 207 -43.08 4.26 -9.27
N ASN A 208 -44.16 5.01 -9.02
CA ASN A 208 -44.61 6.16 -9.81
C ASN A 208 -43.82 7.40 -9.39
N TRP A 209 -42.61 7.54 -9.92
CA TRP A 209 -41.71 8.67 -9.70
C TRP A 209 -42.03 9.81 -10.71
N ASN A 210 -41.84 11.09 -10.35
CA ASN A 210 -42.20 12.25 -11.17
C ASN A 210 -40.98 13.19 -11.42
N GLY A 211 -41.13 14.17 -12.32
CA GLY A 211 -40.04 15.09 -12.72
C GLY A 211 -39.37 15.89 -11.59
N GLN A 212 -40.03 16.11 -10.45
CA GLN A 212 -39.46 16.77 -9.28
C GLN A 212 -38.29 15.98 -8.69
N GLN A 213 -38.31 14.66 -8.81
CA GLN A 213 -37.27 13.80 -8.26
C GLN A 213 -35.97 13.86 -9.04
N LEU A 214 -36.01 14.22 -10.32
CA LEU A 214 -34.78 14.52 -11.08
C LEU A 214 -34.07 15.76 -10.52
N ASP A 215 -34.84 16.75 -10.06
CA ASP A 215 -34.30 17.94 -9.46
C ASP A 215 -33.79 17.63 -8.05
N GLU A 216 -34.46 16.76 -7.29
CA GLU A 216 -33.98 16.27 -5.99
C GLU A 216 -32.69 15.43 -6.12
N ILE A 217 -32.57 14.58 -7.15
CA ILE A 217 -31.34 13.83 -7.47
C ILE A 217 -30.21 14.80 -7.84
N ALA A 218 -30.51 15.77 -8.72
CA ALA A 218 -29.54 16.78 -9.13
C ALA A 218 -29.07 17.63 -7.94
N GLU A 219 -30.01 18.08 -7.10
CA GLU A 219 -29.74 18.83 -5.89
C GLU A 219 -28.85 18.03 -4.94
N ALA A 220 -29.21 16.79 -4.63
CA ALA A 220 -28.40 15.91 -3.79
C ALA A 220 -26.98 15.73 -4.33
N PHE A 221 -26.86 15.54 -5.64
CA PHE A 221 -25.57 15.41 -6.33
C PHE A 221 -24.73 16.67 -6.22
N PHE A 222 -25.27 17.82 -6.63
CA PHE A 222 -24.53 19.09 -6.67
C PHE A 222 -24.20 19.64 -5.29
N GLN A 223 -25.06 19.40 -4.28
CA GLN A 223 -24.74 19.74 -2.88
C GLN A 223 -23.46 19.07 -2.40
N ILE A 224 -23.23 17.81 -2.77
CA ILE A 224 -22.07 17.03 -2.35
C ILE A 224 -20.88 17.32 -3.27
N TYR A 225 -21.10 17.27 -4.58
CA TYR A 225 -20.07 17.40 -5.59
C TYR A 225 -19.42 18.79 -5.62
N CYS A 226 -20.19 19.87 -5.50
CA CYS A 226 -19.64 21.23 -5.53
C CYS A 226 -18.98 21.65 -4.21
N ALA A 227 -19.31 20.99 -3.10
CA ALA A 227 -18.79 21.34 -1.77
C ALA A 227 -17.49 20.58 -1.41
N ALA A 228 -17.22 19.45 -2.06
CA ALA A 228 -16.13 18.56 -1.70
C ALA A 228 -14.90 18.77 -2.61
N PRO A 229 -13.74 19.23 -2.12
CA PRO A 229 -12.54 19.22 -2.93
C PRO A 229 -12.06 17.78 -3.19
N TYR A 230 -11.32 17.58 -4.28
CA TYR A 230 -10.65 16.30 -4.54
C TYR A 230 -9.59 16.06 -3.47
N ASN A 231 -9.68 14.90 -2.82
CA ASN A 231 -8.71 14.47 -1.82
C ASN A 231 -8.46 12.97 -1.94
N ASN A 232 -7.23 12.59 -2.29
CA ASN A 232 -6.80 11.18 -2.28
C ASN A 232 -5.75 10.86 -1.20
N LEU A 233 -5.50 11.80 -0.30
CA LEU A 233 -4.62 11.66 0.86
C LEU A 233 -5.33 10.94 2.01
N SER A 234 -6.62 11.21 2.20
CA SER A 234 -7.41 10.67 3.31
C SER A 234 -7.30 9.14 3.50
N PRO A 235 -7.32 8.28 2.46
CA PRO A 235 -7.28 6.83 2.69
C PRO A 235 -5.94 6.36 3.29
N MET A 236 -4.84 7.00 2.91
CA MET A 236 -3.52 6.66 3.47
C MET A 236 -3.37 7.16 4.90
N LEU A 237 -3.89 8.35 5.22
CA LEU A 237 -3.86 8.85 6.60
C LEU A 237 -4.71 7.99 7.53
N GLU A 238 -5.90 7.58 7.10
CA GLU A 238 -6.72 6.63 7.87
C GLU A 238 -6.04 5.26 8.00
N PHE A 239 -5.33 4.80 6.96
CA PHE A 239 -4.54 3.58 7.07
C PHE A 239 -3.37 3.73 8.05
N MET A 240 -2.67 4.86 8.08
CA MET A 240 -1.60 5.12 9.05
C MET A 240 -2.14 5.19 10.47
N LYS A 241 -3.29 5.83 10.68
CA LYS A 241 -4.00 5.81 11.96
C LYS A 241 -4.32 4.39 12.40
N TYR A 242 -5.01 3.63 11.54
CA TYR A 242 -5.35 2.23 11.77
C TYR A 242 -4.12 1.39 12.12
N PHE A 243 -3.03 1.56 11.39
CA PHE A 243 -1.78 0.88 11.67
C PHE A 243 -1.19 1.28 13.03
N ARG A 244 -1.12 2.57 13.35
CA ARG A 244 -0.58 3.08 14.62
C ARG A 244 -1.35 2.52 15.82
N GLU A 245 -2.67 2.62 15.79
CA GLU A 245 -3.56 2.14 16.87
C GLU A 245 -3.37 0.64 17.11
N LEU A 246 -3.40 -0.16 16.03
CA LEU A 246 -3.23 -1.61 16.15
C LEU A 246 -1.80 -2.04 16.49
N LYS A 247 -0.80 -1.27 16.08
CA LYS A 247 0.61 -1.54 16.43
C LYS A 247 0.86 -1.30 17.92
N ALA A 248 0.16 -0.36 18.54
CA ALA A 248 0.22 -0.12 19.97
C ALA A 248 -0.28 -1.34 20.77
N GLU A 249 -1.39 -1.95 20.34
CA GLU A 249 -1.92 -3.19 20.93
C GLU A 249 -1.11 -4.44 20.54
N ASN A 250 -0.57 -4.45 19.31
CA ASN A 250 0.21 -5.54 18.77
C ASN A 250 1.53 -5.08 18.14
N PRO A 251 2.62 -4.98 18.93
CA PRO A 251 3.93 -4.58 18.43
C PRO A 251 4.51 -5.50 17.34
N ALA A 252 4.00 -6.72 17.17
CA ALA A 252 4.43 -7.64 16.11
C ALA A 252 3.75 -7.40 14.75
N LEU A 253 2.65 -6.63 14.70
CA LEU A 253 1.89 -6.38 13.47
C LEU A 253 2.76 -5.71 12.41
N THR A 254 2.83 -6.29 11.21
CA THR A 254 3.53 -5.66 10.09
C THR A 254 2.61 -4.71 9.32
N LEU A 255 3.20 -3.68 8.70
CA LEU A 255 2.47 -2.75 7.83
C LEU A 255 1.67 -3.46 6.73
N HIS A 256 2.25 -4.49 6.11
CA HIS A 256 1.58 -5.24 5.05
C HIS A 256 0.34 -6.00 5.57
N GLN A 257 0.42 -6.59 6.76
CA GLN A 257 -0.74 -7.26 7.36
C GLN A 257 -1.84 -6.26 7.73
N ALA A 258 -1.47 -5.11 8.28
CA ALA A 258 -2.43 -4.05 8.54
C ALA A 258 -3.09 -3.58 7.23
N TYR A 259 -2.32 -3.40 6.15
CA TYR A 259 -2.86 -3.01 4.85
C TYR A 259 -3.88 -4.03 4.32
N LEU A 260 -3.58 -5.33 4.44
CA LEU A 260 -4.51 -6.36 4.01
C LEU A 260 -5.81 -6.35 4.83
N ALA A 261 -5.71 -6.03 6.13
CA ALA A 261 -6.83 -5.97 7.07
C ALA A 261 -7.60 -4.64 7.06
N PHE A 262 -7.06 -3.61 6.43
CA PHE A 262 -7.70 -2.31 6.34
C PHE A 262 -8.95 -2.39 5.45
N ASP A 263 -10.10 -1.93 5.93
CA ASP A 263 -11.35 -1.83 5.15
C ASP A 263 -12.06 -0.51 5.51
N PRO A 264 -11.67 0.60 4.88
CA PRO A 264 -12.20 1.91 5.24
C PRO A 264 -13.65 2.08 4.80
N ASP A 265 -14.49 2.73 5.63
CA ASP A 265 -15.80 3.20 5.18
C ASP A 265 -15.64 4.53 4.40
N PRO A 266 -15.95 4.56 3.09
CA PRO A 266 -15.78 5.77 2.29
C PRO A 266 -16.75 6.90 2.68
N VAL A 267 -17.92 6.60 3.27
CA VAL A 267 -18.88 7.63 3.71
C VAL A 267 -18.37 8.31 4.98
N ASP A 268 -17.86 7.54 5.94
CA ASP A 268 -17.25 8.11 7.16
C ASP A 268 -16.01 8.93 6.82
N MET A 269 -15.20 8.46 5.86
CA MET A 269 -14.05 9.21 5.37
C MET A 269 -14.46 10.55 4.73
N PHE A 270 -15.51 10.56 3.89
CA PHE A 270 -16.04 11.81 3.36
C PHE A 270 -16.49 12.75 4.49
N ASN A 271 -17.21 12.24 5.49
CA ASN A 271 -17.73 13.05 6.59
C ASN A 271 -16.59 13.66 7.44
N LYS A 272 -15.51 12.90 7.67
CA LYS A 272 -14.36 13.35 8.47
C LYS A 272 -13.56 14.46 7.77
N TYR A 273 -13.30 14.31 6.47
CA TYR A 273 -12.43 15.24 5.72
C TYR A 273 -13.19 16.29 4.90
N ASN A 274 -14.52 16.19 4.84
CA ASN A 274 -15.39 16.95 3.94
C ASN A 274 -14.87 17.02 2.49
N SER A 275 -14.24 15.94 2.03
CA SER A 275 -13.51 15.85 0.76
C SER A 275 -13.28 14.38 0.39
N GLY A 276 -12.88 14.10 -0.85
CA GLY A 276 -12.58 12.73 -1.24
C GLY A 276 -12.23 12.53 -2.70
N ASP A 277 -11.89 11.30 -3.04
CA ASP A 277 -11.71 10.86 -4.43
C ASP A 277 -13.03 10.31 -5.01
N CYS A 278 -12.98 9.76 -6.22
CA CYS A 278 -14.18 9.29 -6.90
C CYS A 278 -14.92 8.19 -6.15
N VAL A 279 -14.25 7.36 -5.35
CA VAL A 279 -14.90 6.30 -4.56
C VAL A 279 -15.63 6.91 -3.37
N THR A 280 -14.92 7.79 -2.64
CA THR A 280 -15.39 8.49 -1.44
C THR A 280 -16.61 9.36 -1.75
N VAL A 281 -16.51 10.19 -2.79
CA VAL A 281 -17.60 11.06 -3.25
C VAL A 281 -18.78 10.25 -3.81
N SER A 282 -18.52 9.20 -4.60
CA SER A 282 -19.61 8.31 -5.09
C SER A 282 -20.37 7.64 -3.96
N ALA A 283 -19.67 7.14 -2.95
CA ALA A 283 -20.28 6.50 -1.79
C ALA A 283 -21.19 7.47 -1.03
N LYS A 284 -20.72 8.71 -0.81
CA LYS A 284 -21.51 9.74 -0.15
C LYS A 284 -22.75 10.13 -0.94
N ILE A 285 -22.64 10.31 -2.26
CA ILE A 285 -23.78 10.57 -3.14
C ILE A 285 -24.78 9.41 -3.08
N GLN A 286 -24.31 8.16 -3.22
CA GLN A 286 -25.18 6.98 -3.14
C GLN A 286 -25.92 6.91 -1.79
N ALA A 287 -25.22 7.13 -0.68
CA ALA A 287 -25.82 7.15 0.65
C ALA A 287 -26.91 8.24 0.77
N ALA A 288 -26.63 9.44 0.27
CA ALA A 288 -27.57 10.56 0.29
C ALA A 288 -28.80 10.33 -0.61
N LEU A 289 -28.64 9.61 -1.72
CA LEU A 289 -29.74 9.21 -2.60
C LEU A 289 -30.59 8.10 -1.98
N LYS A 290 -29.96 7.07 -1.40
CA LYS A 290 -30.67 6.00 -0.67
C LYS A 290 -31.47 6.53 0.50
N GLN A 291 -30.93 7.50 1.25
CA GLN A 291 -31.64 8.16 2.36
C GLN A 291 -32.91 8.89 1.88
N ARG A 292 -32.91 9.41 0.66
CA ARG A 292 -34.07 10.03 0.00
C ARG A 292 -34.99 9.02 -0.69
N GLY A 293 -34.71 7.72 -0.56
CA GLY A 293 -35.51 6.64 -1.14
C GLY A 293 -35.16 6.28 -2.59
N PHE A 294 -34.14 6.90 -3.19
CA PHE A 294 -33.76 6.61 -4.58
C PHE A 294 -32.98 5.30 -4.71
N PRO A 295 -33.44 4.34 -5.54
CA PRO A 295 -32.64 3.17 -5.88
C PRO A 295 -31.37 3.59 -6.61
N SER A 296 -30.21 3.34 -6.00
CA SER A 296 -28.91 3.79 -6.53
C SER A 296 -27.76 2.83 -6.25
N ALA A 297 -26.79 2.80 -7.18
CA ALA A 297 -25.59 1.97 -7.11
C ALA A 297 -24.35 2.77 -7.52
N VAL A 298 -23.20 2.38 -6.96
CA VAL A 298 -21.90 2.83 -7.45
C VAL A 298 -21.39 1.83 -8.48
N LEU A 299 -20.96 2.33 -9.63
CA LEU A 299 -20.40 1.57 -10.73
C LEU A 299 -18.91 1.85 -10.85
N GLY A 300 -18.12 0.79 -11.08
CA GLY A 300 -16.70 0.89 -11.36
C GLY A 300 -16.44 0.90 -12.85
N THR A 301 -15.57 1.79 -13.31
CA THR A 301 -15.17 1.86 -14.72
C THR A 301 -13.64 1.81 -14.88
N PRO A 302 -13.15 1.14 -15.93
CA PRO A 302 -11.77 1.29 -16.36
C PRO A 302 -11.64 2.64 -17.08
N THR A 303 -10.96 3.60 -16.46
CA THR A 303 -10.51 4.84 -17.12
C THR A 303 -9.07 4.69 -17.64
N ARG A 304 -8.45 5.76 -18.13
CA ARG A 304 -7.01 5.74 -18.45
C ARG A 304 -6.23 5.55 -17.16
N ASN A 305 -5.21 4.69 -17.15
CA ASN A 305 -4.30 4.56 -16.00
C ASN A 305 -3.82 5.95 -15.62
N MET A 306 -4.07 6.43 -14.42
CA MET A 306 -3.58 7.74 -14.01
C MET A 306 -2.28 7.54 -13.26
N TRP A 307 -1.16 7.56 -13.99
CA TRP A 307 0.10 7.92 -13.36
C TRP A 307 -0.05 9.36 -12.87
N THR A 308 -0.08 9.55 -11.56
CA THR A 308 -0.44 10.85 -10.97
C THR A 308 0.75 11.81 -10.89
N SER A 309 1.99 11.36 -11.09
CA SER A 309 3.17 12.23 -10.96
C SER A 309 4.36 11.77 -11.81
N PRO A 310 4.94 12.67 -12.65
CA PRO A 310 6.30 12.50 -13.15
C PRO A 310 7.27 12.30 -11.97
N PRO A 311 8.34 11.52 -12.09
CA PRO A 311 8.96 10.99 -13.32
C PRO A 311 8.23 9.84 -14.03
N ILE A 312 7.09 9.38 -13.51
CA ILE A 312 6.36 8.25 -14.07
C ILE A 312 5.57 8.66 -15.34
N PRO A 313 5.62 7.88 -16.44
CA PRO A 313 5.15 8.29 -17.78
C PRO A 313 3.70 8.76 -17.84
N LYS A 314 3.38 9.69 -18.75
CA LYS A 314 1.98 10.07 -18.99
C LYS A 314 1.21 8.95 -19.71
N PRO A 315 -0.09 8.75 -19.39
CA PRO A 315 -0.89 7.64 -19.91
C PRO A 315 -1.17 7.68 -21.41
N SER A 316 -0.91 8.82 -22.06
CA SER A 316 -1.15 9.01 -23.49
C SER A 316 -0.12 8.31 -24.38
N HIS A 317 1.05 7.96 -23.83
CA HIS A 317 2.16 7.36 -24.59
C HIS A 317 2.27 5.84 -24.41
N PHE A 318 1.86 5.30 -23.27
CA PHE A 318 2.07 3.90 -22.92
C PHE A 318 0.76 3.25 -22.48
N GLY A 319 0.52 2.03 -22.94
CA GLY A 319 -0.74 1.31 -22.80
C GLY A 319 -1.16 0.96 -21.36
N VAL A 320 -1.73 -0.22 -21.19
CA VAL A 320 -2.36 -0.62 -19.92
C VAL A 320 -1.28 -1.07 -18.90
N TRP A 321 -1.12 -0.37 -17.75
CA TRP A 321 -0.35 -0.86 -16.60
C TRP A 321 -1.04 -2.11 -16.03
N LYS A 322 -0.59 -3.28 -16.51
CA LYS A 322 -1.24 -4.57 -16.24
C LYS A 322 -1.31 -4.91 -14.76
N GLU A 323 -0.27 -4.57 -14.00
CA GLU A 323 -0.21 -4.82 -12.57
C GLU A 323 -1.24 -3.98 -11.82
N TYR A 324 -1.34 -2.68 -12.10
CA TYR A 324 -2.38 -1.83 -11.51
C TYR A 324 -3.78 -2.27 -11.92
N LYS A 325 -3.99 -2.63 -13.20
CA LYS A 325 -5.26 -3.20 -13.65
C LYS A 325 -5.65 -4.46 -12.87
N ARG A 326 -4.68 -5.33 -12.55
CA ARG A 326 -4.91 -6.53 -11.73
C ARG A 326 -5.19 -6.14 -10.27
N ALA A 327 -4.39 -5.24 -9.71
CA ALA A 327 -4.48 -4.82 -8.32
C ALA A 327 -5.80 -4.11 -8.00
N THR A 328 -6.31 -3.27 -8.91
CA THR A 328 -7.58 -2.55 -8.74
C THR A 328 -8.78 -3.25 -9.38
N GLU A 329 -8.60 -4.49 -9.84
CA GLU A 329 -9.67 -5.28 -10.46
C GLU A 329 -10.34 -4.54 -11.63
N SER A 330 -9.53 -3.81 -12.40
CA SER A 330 -9.93 -2.95 -13.52
C SER A 330 -10.87 -1.79 -13.16
N ILE A 331 -10.98 -1.42 -11.89
CA ILE A 331 -11.71 -0.23 -11.45
C ILE A 331 -10.72 0.90 -11.17
N PHE A 332 -10.74 1.93 -12.00
CA PHE A 332 -9.92 3.13 -11.82
C PHE A 332 -10.73 4.35 -11.46
N HIS A 333 -12.06 4.27 -11.64
CA HIS A 333 -12.98 5.34 -11.38
C HIS A 333 -14.34 4.81 -10.94
N CYS A 334 -15.01 5.55 -10.06
CA CYS A 334 -16.34 5.22 -9.55
C CYS A 334 -17.35 6.32 -9.90
N GLN A 335 -18.57 5.89 -10.22
CA GLN A 335 -19.67 6.74 -10.67
C GLN A 335 -20.96 6.27 -10.01
N VAL A 336 -21.96 7.13 -9.92
CA VAL A 336 -23.25 6.79 -9.31
C VAL A 336 -24.32 6.73 -10.38
N VAL A 337 -25.17 5.70 -10.30
CA VAL A 337 -26.41 5.63 -11.07
C VAL A 337 -27.59 5.61 -10.11
N ALA A 338 -28.64 6.35 -10.47
CA ALA A 338 -29.92 6.34 -9.80
C ALA A 338 -31.04 6.14 -10.82
N VAL A 339 -32.05 5.37 -10.44
CA VAL A 339 -33.25 5.14 -11.27
C VAL A 339 -34.30 6.19 -10.90
N PHE A 340 -35.01 6.71 -11.91
CA PHE A 340 -36.14 7.63 -11.73
C PHE A 340 -37.24 7.31 -12.76
N SER A 341 -38.42 7.90 -12.60
CA SER A 341 -39.44 7.99 -13.66
C SER A 341 -39.74 9.47 -13.94
N ASP A 342 -39.94 9.82 -15.21
CA ASP A 342 -40.24 11.20 -15.58
C ASP A 342 -41.71 11.57 -15.32
N SER A 343 -42.09 12.82 -15.59
CA SER A 343 -43.48 13.29 -15.41
C SER A 343 -44.51 12.58 -16.28
N GLN A 344 -44.08 11.78 -17.28
CA GLN A 344 -44.95 10.96 -18.12
C GLN A 344 -44.98 9.49 -17.66
N GLY A 345 -44.28 9.14 -16.58
CA GLY A 345 -44.15 7.78 -16.08
C GLY A 345 -43.10 6.95 -16.82
N ASP A 346 -42.32 7.55 -17.74
CA ASP A 346 -41.23 6.85 -18.42
C ASP A 346 -40.08 6.60 -17.46
N LYS A 347 -39.61 5.36 -17.36
CA LYS A 347 -38.44 5.02 -16.53
C LYS A 347 -37.15 5.55 -17.18
N GLY A 348 -36.25 6.09 -16.36
CA GLY A 348 -34.97 6.62 -16.79
C GLY A 348 -33.85 6.40 -15.78
N VAL A 349 -32.63 6.78 -16.17
CA VAL A 349 -31.43 6.66 -15.34
C VAL A 349 -30.72 8.00 -15.28
N ALA A 350 -30.43 8.44 -14.05
CA ALA A 350 -29.56 9.56 -13.76
C ALA A 350 -28.15 9.01 -13.52
N TYR A 351 -27.21 9.46 -14.33
CA TYR A 351 -25.80 9.09 -14.25
C TYR A 351 -25.00 10.27 -13.71
N MET A 352 -24.28 10.04 -12.63
CA MET A 352 -23.53 11.05 -11.90
C MET A 352 -22.06 10.67 -11.89
N ASN A 353 -21.24 11.56 -12.44
CA ASN A 353 -19.81 11.38 -12.53
C ASN A 353 -19.10 12.37 -11.59
N PRO A 354 -18.56 11.92 -10.45
CA PRO A 354 -17.92 12.82 -9.48
C PRO A 354 -16.50 13.25 -9.89
N THR A 355 -16.24 13.45 -11.19
CA THR A 355 -14.96 13.96 -11.68
C THR A 355 -14.96 15.48 -11.79
N PHE A 356 -14.12 16.14 -10.99
CA PHE A 356 -13.87 17.59 -10.94
C PHE A 356 -13.44 18.27 -12.26
N ALA A 357 -13.36 17.53 -13.37
CA ALA A 357 -12.89 18.00 -14.68
C ALA A 357 -13.88 17.79 -15.84
N TYR A 358 -15.07 17.25 -15.58
CA TYR A 358 -16.00 16.88 -16.64
C TYR A 358 -17.03 17.98 -16.91
N GLN A 359 -17.25 18.29 -18.19
CA GLN A 359 -18.16 19.36 -18.63
C GLN A 359 -19.64 19.07 -18.32
N GLU A 360 -20.02 17.80 -18.18
CA GLU A 360 -21.38 17.37 -17.82
C GLU A 360 -21.34 16.32 -16.68
N PRO A 361 -21.31 16.75 -15.41
CA PRO A 361 -21.16 15.85 -14.27
C PRO A 361 -22.44 15.03 -13.95
N LEU A 362 -23.59 15.43 -14.52
CA LEU A 362 -24.87 14.72 -14.43
C LEU A 362 -25.45 14.53 -15.84
N MET A 363 -25.76 13.29 -16.22
CA MET A 363 -26.39 12.93 -17.50
C MET A 363 -27.72 12.21 -17.28
N ARG A 364 -28.72 12.56 -18.09
CA ARG A 364 -30.06 11.95 -18.09
C ARG A 364 -30.26 11.11 -19.35
N ARG A 365 -30.76 9.89 -19.22
CA ARG A 365 -31.08 9.00 -20.35
C ARG A 365 -32.42 8.29 -20.15
N LYS A 366 -33.22 8.22 -21.23
CA LYS A 366 -34.52 7.53 -21.29
C LYS A 366 -34.42 6.00 -21.50
N ASP A 367 -33.24 5.50 -21.87
CA ASP A 367 -32.99 4.06 -22.08
C ASP A 367 -31.53 3.72 -21.74
N PHE A 368 -31.31 2.53 -21.18
CA PHE A 368 -30.00 1.91 -20.99
C PHE A 368 -29.33 1.51 -22.33
N SER A 369 -30.10 1.25 -23.40
CA SER A 369 -29.58 0.73 -24.68
C SER A 369 -28.83 1.76 -25.55
N LEU A 370 -29.08 3.05 -25.32
CA LEU A 370 -28.53 4.16 -26.10
C LEU A 370 -27.55 4.98 -25.26
N PHE A 371 -26.41 4.39 -24.95
CA PHE A 371 -25.24 5.14 -24.49
C PHE A 371 -24.37 5.55 -25.69
N PRO A 372 -24.40 6.83 -26.14
CA PRO A 372 -23.49 7.31 -27.16
C PRO A 372 -22.15 7.62 -26.50
N PHE A 373 -21.29 6.62 -26.36
CA PHE A 373 -19.89 6.88 -26.01
C PHE A 373 -19.07 6.99 -27.29
N ASN A 374 -18.36 8.12 -27.42
CA ASN A 374 -17.27 8.28 -28.37
C ASN A 374 -16.42 7.00 -28.42
N LYS A 375 -16.04 6.58 -29.63
CA LYS A 375 -15.44 5.28 -30.04
C LYS A 375 -14.21 4.78 -29.25
N LYS A 376 -13.82 5.36 -28.11
CA LYS A 376 -12.62 5.01 -27.32
C LYS A 376 -12.87 4.44 -25.92
N VAL A 377 -14.11 4.31 -25.44
CA VAL A 377 -14.42 3.63 -24.17
C VAL A 377 -15.28 2.39 -24.45
N GLN A 378 -14.64 1.29 -24.85
CA GLN A 378 -15.31 0.05 -25.31
C GLN A 378 -15.99 -0.78 -24.20
N HIS A 379 -15.86 -0.42 -22.92
CA HIS A 379 -16.13 -1.34 -21.80
C HIS A 379 -17.47 -1.16 -21.07
N LEU A 380 -18.39 -0.34 -21.58
CA LEU A 380 -19.74 -0.14 -20.99
C LEU A 380 -20.86 -0.85 -21.77
N ARG A 381 -20.50 -1.88 -22.57
CA ARG A 381 -21.39 -2.57 -23.52
C ARG A 381 -22.18 -3.76 -22.96
N THR A 382 -22.17 -3.98 -21.64
CA THR A 382 -22.89 -5.11 -21.05
C THR A 382 -24.15 -4.64 -20.35
N ASP A 383 -25.27 -5.30 -20.65
CA ASP A 383 -26.64 -5.07 -20.17
C ASP A 383 -26.81 -5.29 -18.64
N LYS A 384 -25.71 -5.31 -17.89
CA LYS A 384 -25.63 -5.61 -16.46
C LYS A 384 -24.65 -4.62 -15.82
N PHE A 385 -25.16 -3.47 -15.42
CA PHE A 385 -24.44 -2.58 -14.51
C PHE A 385 -24.53 -3.18 -13.10
N GLU A 386 -23.58 -4.03 -12.77
CA GLU A 386 -23.47 -4.61 -11.43
C GLU A 386 -22.92 -3.54 -10.47
N GLY A 387 -23.63 -3.31 -9.36
CA GLY A 387 -23.21 -2.37 -8.34
C GLY A 387 -22.03 -2.93 -7.54
N ILE A 388 -21.08 -2.06 -7.17
CA ILE A 388 -20.01 -2.40 -6.24
C ILE A 388 -20.61 -2.48 -4.83
N ILE A 389 -20.47 -3.63 -4.17
CA ILE A 389 -20.91 -3.80 -2.78
C ILE A 389 -19.86 -3.30 -1.80
N ASN A 390 -18.60 -3.72 -1.95
CA ASN A 390 -17.53 -3.32 -1.06
C ASN A 390 -16.72 -2.15 -1.66
N LEU A 391 -17.17 -0.92 -1.39
CA LEU A 391 -16.45 0.29 -1.81
C LEU A 391 -15.18 0.53 -0.99
N GLY A 392 -15.11 0.07 0.26
CA GLY A 392 -13.91 0.16 1.11
C GLY A 392 -12.72 -0.61 0.52
N HIS A 393 -12.98 -1.82 0.02
CA HIS A 393 -12.00 -2.60 -0.73
C HIS A 393 -11.48 -1.86 -1.96
N ILE A 394 -12.37 -1.26 -2.77
CA ILE A 394 -11.96 -0.50 -3.96
C ILE A 394 -11.12 0.72 -3.58
N LEU A 395 -11.53 1.45 -2.53
CA LEU A 395 -10.77 2.58 -2.00
C LEU A 395 -9.36 2.17 -1.56
N LYS A 396 -9.25 1.07 -0.80
CA LYS A 396 -7.96 0.46 -0.43
C LYS A 396 -7.13 0.12 -1.66
N LYS A 397 -7.69 -0.61 -2.64
CA LYS A 397 -6.93 -1.03 -3.82
C LYS A 397 -6.37 0.15 -4.61
N GLN A 398 -7.12 1.24 -4.72
CA GLN A 398 -6.68 2.45 -5.41
C GLN A 398 -5.49 3.15 -4.73
N MET A 399 -5.19 2.89 -3.45
CA MET A 399 -3.99 3.40 -2.79
C MET A 399 -2.70 2.86 -3.43
N SER A 400 -2.73 1.61 -3.92
CA SER A 400 -1.54 0.91 -4.44
C SER A 400 -0.89 1.59 -5.65
N GLY A 401 -1.63 2.41 -6.40
CA GLY A 401 -1.11 3.12 -7.59
C GLY A 401 -0.75 4.59 -7.35
N LYS A 402 -0.98 5.13 -6.15
CA LYS A 402 -0.88 6.57 -5.86
C LYS A 402 0.49 6.91 -5.25
N THR A 403 1.47 7.22 -6.10
CA THR A 403 2.82 7.65 -5.67
C THR A 403 2.87 9.09 -5.16
N SER A 404 1.84 9.87 -5.44
CA SER A 404 1.57 11.17 -4.82
C SER A 404 0.14 11.23 -4.34
N MET A 405 -0.03 11.82 -3.16
CA MET A 405 -1.31 12.09 -2.52
C MET A 405 -1.52 13.58 -2.44
N GLN A 406 -2.69 14.04 -2.82
CA GLN A 406 -2.95 15.42 -3.18
C GLN A 406 -4.36 15.84 -2.76
N LEU A 407 -4.43 17.07 -2.28
CA LEU A 407 -5.64 17.86 -2.17
C LEU A 407 -5.62 18.86 -3.33
N LEU A 408 -6.69 18.90 -4.14
CA LEU A 408 -6.84 19.91 -5.20
C LEU A 408 -7.60 21.13 -4.67
N GLY A 409 -7.28 22.30 -5.22
CA GLY A 409 -7.93 23.55 -4.84
C GLY A 409 -9.38 23.64 -5.33
N PRO A 410 -10.19 24.56 -4.74
CA PRO A 410 -11.62 24.74 -5.04
C PRO A 410 -11.91 25.47 -6.35
N ASP A 411 -10.91 26.01 -7.05
CA ASP A 411 -11.15 26.74 -8.29
C ASP A 411 -11.57 25.78 -9.41
N PHE A 412 -12.81 25.91 -9.90
CA PHE A 412 -13.43 25.10 -10.98
C PHE A 412 -12.61 25.02 -12.30
N ASN A 413 -11.55 25.81 -12.45
CA ASN A 413 -10.62 25.79 -13.58
C ASN A 413 -9.25 25.13 -13.28
N GLY A 414 -8.97 24.75 -12.03
CA GLY A 414 -7.62 24.41 -11.57
C GLY A 414 -7.54 23.06 -10.88
N LEU A 415 -7.24 22.01 -11.67
CA LEU A 415 -6.75 20.70 -11.20
C LEU A 415 -5.36 20.80 -10.53
N GLU A 416 -4.98 21.95 -9.99
CA GLU A 416 -3.67 22.17 -9.40
C GLU A 416 -3.64 21.59 -7.97
N PRO A 417 -2.69 20.68 -7.67
CA PRO A 417 -2.47 20.20 -6.31
C PRO A 417 -2.03 21.35 -5.42
N ILE A 418 -2.86 21.71 -4.43
CA ILE A 418 -2.55 22.79 -3.48
C ILE A 418 -1.71 22.31 -2.30
N PHE A 419 -1.86 21.05 -1.96
CA PHE A 419 -1.21 20.39 -0.84
C PHE A 419 -1.01 18.91 -1.19
N GLY A 420 0.13 18.33 -0.80
CA GLY A 420 0.35 16.91 -1.05
C GLY A 420 1.54 16.28 -0.34
N VAL A 421 1.55 14.95 -0.39
CA VAL A 421 2.65 14.08 0.01
C VAL A 421 3.15 13.37 -1.25
N ASP A 422 4.43 13.51 -1.56
CA ASP A 422 5.07 12.88 -2.71
C ASP A 422 6.06 11.83 -2.21
N PHE A 423 5.73 10.55 -2.40
CA PHE A 423 6.58 9.44 -1.96
C PHE A 423 7.85 9.29 -2.80
N LEU A 424 7.83 9.79 -4.05
CA LEU A 424 8.98 9.72 -4.94
C LEU A 424 10.03 10.76 -4.55
N ARG A 425 9.57 11.98 -4.25
CA ARG A 425 10.41 13.05 -3.68
C ARG A 425 10.73 12.85 -2.20
N GLY A 426 9.89 12.11 -1.50
CA GLY A 426 10.00 11.89 -0.06
C GLY A 426 9.68 13.13 0.76
N ASN A 427 8.69 13.93 0.36
CA ASN A 427 8.33 15.15 1.07
C ASN A 427 6.82 15.40 1.16
N ILE A 428 6.45 16.20 2.15
CA ILE A 428 5.16 16.90 2.23
C ILE A 428 5.36 18.33 1.75
N TYR A 429 4.39 18.90 1.04
CA TYR A 429 4.49 20.25 0.48
C TYR A 429 3.14 20.95 0.32
N VAL A 430 3.19 22.28 0.33
CA VAL A 430 2.09 23.17 -0.08
C VAL A 430 2.62 24.08 -1.17
N ASN A 431 1.88 24.21 -2.28
CA ASN A 431 2.29 25.10 -3.37
C ASN A 431 1.88 26.55 -3.09
N ARG A 432 2.25 27.48 -3.99
CA ARG A 432 1.88 28.92 -3.84
C ARG A 432 0.37 29.11 -3.73
N THR A 433 -0.42 28.38 -4.52
CA THR A 433 -1.88 28.49 -4.53
C THR A 433 -2.49 28.07 -3.20
N GLY A 434 -2.01 26.99 -2.59
CA GLY A 434 -2.42 26.51 -1.28
C GLY A 434 -2.07 27.48 -0.16
N MET A 435 -0.90 28.11 -0.23
CA MET A 435 -0.42 29.06 0.79
C MET A 435 -1.15 30.42 0.77
N LYS A 436 -1.82 30.80 -0.34
CA LYS A 436 -2.47 32.11 -0.47
C LYS A 436 -3.47 32.38 0.66
N GLY A 437 -3.20 33.38 1.49
CA GLY A 437 -4.09 33.80 2.57
C GLY A 437 -3.91 33.02 3.89
N LEU A 438 -2.90 32.15 3.99
CA LEU A 438 -2.45 31.59 5.25
C LEU A 438 -1.30 32.45 5.80
N GLN A 439 -1.41 32.92 7.04
CA GLN A 439 -0.38 33.68 7.76
C GLN A 439 0.30 32.80 8.81
N GLY A 440 1.54 33.12 9.18
CA GLY A 440 2.29 32.37 10.20
C GLY A 440 2.82 31.00 9.76
N LEU A 441 2.74 30.65 8.47
CA LEU A 441 3.25 29.37 7.98
C LEU A 441 4.78 29.28 8.12
N PRO A 442 5.34 28.11 8.52
CA PRO A 442 6.78 27.90 8.53
C PRO A 442 7.29 27.66 7.10
N LEU A 443 7.79 28.71 6.44
CA LEU A 443 8.28 28.63 5.06
C LEU A 443 9.78 28.34 5.02
N ASN A 444 10.22 27.54 4.05
CA ASN A 444 11.65 27.35 3.79
C ASN A 444 12.27 28.57 3.06
N VAL A 445 13.57 28.51 2.78
CA VAL A 445 14.32 29.57 2.07
C VAL A 445 13.77 29.94 0.69
N ASP A 446 13.05 29.01 0.05
CA ASP A 446 12.44 29.23 -1.27
C ASP A 446 11.04 29.86 -1.16
N GLY A 447 10.56 30.12 0.07
CA GLY A 447 9.25 30.69 0.34
C GLY A 447 8.10 29.69 0.25
N TYR A 448 8.36 28.40 0.47
CA TYR A 448 7.34 27.33 0.44
C TYR A 448 7.32 26.54 1.74
N PHE A 449 6.15 26.05 2.13
CA PHE A 449 6.10 24.96 3.11
C PHE A 449 6.49 23.65 2.42
N SER A 450 7.61 23.07 2.83
CA SER A 450 7.96 21.69 2.52
C SER A 450 8.81 21.10 3.62
N VAL A 451 8.53 19.85 3.97
CA VAL A 451 9.28 19.08 4.98
C VAL A 451 9.61 17.72 4.37
N GLN A 452 10.86 17.28 4.48
CA GLN A 452 11.22 15.94 4.02
C GLN A 452 10.65 14.89 5.00
N LEU A 453 10.14 13.78 4.48
CA LEU A 453 9.66 12.67 5.30
C LEU A 453 10.80 12.09 6.16
N GLU A 454 12.03 12.09 5.66
CA GLU A 454 13.20 11.70 6.45
C GLU A 454 13.48 12.66 7.63
N GLU A 455 13.25 13.96 7.44
CA GLU A 455 13.41 14.97 8.50
C GLU A 455 12.35 14.80 9.58
N LEU A 456 11.10 14.47 9.20
CA LEU A 456 10.03 14.15 10.15
C LEU A 456 10.35 12.91 10.98
N ARG A 457 10.85 11.84 10.33
CA ARG A 457 11.24 10.59 11.01
C ARG A 457 12.34 10.80 12.04
N ASN A 458 13.31 11.66 11.73
CA ASN A 458 14.48 11.91 12.58
C ASN A 458 14.32 13.17 13.46
N ASN A 459 13.17 13.84 13.37
CA ASN A 459 12.85 15.13 13.97
C ASN A 459 13.96 16.19 13.84
N VAL A 460 14.48 16.37 12.63
CA VAL A 460 15.61 17.29 12.36
C VAL A 460 15.16 18.74 12.40
N ALA A 461 15.95 19.61 13.04
CA ALA A 461 15.70 21.05 13.04
C ALA A 461 16.19 21.75 11.77
N ARG A 462 15.36 22.63 11.21
CA ARG A 462 15.64 23.44 10.02
C ARG A 462 15.25 24.89 10.25
N LEU A 463 15.89 25.77 9.49
CA LEU A 463 15.54 27.19 9.47
C LEU A 463 14.26 27.38 8.67
N TYR A 464 13.26 28.00 9.30
CA TYR A 464 12.01 28.42 8.69
C TYR A 464 11.83 29.94 8.85
N PHE A 465 11.08 30.53 7.94
CA PHE A 465 10.68 31.93 7.95
C PHE A 465 9.19 32.00 8.27
N ILE A 466 8.85 32.57 9.41
CA ILE A 466 7.47 32.78 9.86
C ILE A 466 7.24 34.28 9.92
N ASP A 467 6.33 34.78 9.08
CA ASP A 467 6.04 36.21 8.92
C ASP A 467 7.32 37.06 8.72
N GLY A 468 8.28 36.51 7.97
CA GLY A 468 9.56 37.16 7.67
C GLY A 468 10.63 37.02 8.76
N GLN A 469 10.34 36.37 9.89
CA GLN A 469 11.29 36.12 10.96
C GLN A 469 11.89 34.72 10.86
N GLU A 470 13.22 34.65 10.96
CA GLU A 470 13.96 33.40 11.03
C GLU A 470 13.73 32.67 12.35
N GLN A 471 13.33 31.41 12.27
CA GLN A 471 13.13 30.51 13.41
C GLN A 471 13.70 29.13 13.12
N LEU A 472 14.45 28.58 14.07
CA LEU A 472 14.92 27.20 13.99
C LEU A 472 13.86 26.30 14.64
N LEU A 473 13.19 25.47 13.84
CA LEU A 473 12.13 24.57 14.31
C LEU A 473 12.46 23.12 13.96
N ALA A 474 12.07 22.19 14.83
CA ALA A 474 12.09 20.77 14.50
C ALA A 474 11.04 20.47 13.42
N ALA A 475 11.30 19.47 12.57
CA ALA A 475 10.40 19.10 11.49
C ALA A 475 8.98 18.76 11.97
N GLN A 476 8.85 18.13 13.14
CA GLN A 476 7.54 17.83 13.74
C GLN A 476 6.84 19.10 14.22
N ASP A 477 7.55 20.02 14.89
CA ASP A 477 7.00 21.32 15.32
C ASP A 477 6.52 22.16 14.13
N ALA A 478 7.29 22.17 13.03
CA ALA A 478 6.92 22.85 11.80
C ALA A 478 5.66 22.24 11.17
N LEU A 479 5.52 20.90 11.21
CA LEU A 479 4.32 20.19 10.75
C LEU A 479 3.10 20.46 11.64
N GLU A 480 3.28 20.51 12.96
CA GLU A 480 2.21 20.85 13.91
C GLU A 480 1.71 22.28 13.71
N LEU A 481 2.63 23.23 13.56
CA LEU A 481 2.30 24.62 13.27
C LEU A 481 1.56 24.76 11.94
N PHE A 482 2.05 24.08 10.89
CA PHE A 482 1.34 23.99 9.61
C PHE A 482 -0.06 23.41 9.78
N SER A 483 -0.20 22.28 10.49
CA SER A 483 -1.47 21.60 10.72
C SER A 483 -2.46 22.52 11.41
N ALA A 484 -2.03 23.26 12.44
CA ALA A 484 -2.87 24.20 13.17
C ALA A 484 -3.38 25.34 12.28
N ILE A 485 -2.51 25.92 11.44
CA ILE A 485 -2.84 27.05 10.55
C ILE A 485 -3.71 26.60 9.38
N ALA A 486 -3.41 25.44 8.80
CA ALA A 486 -4.05 24.94 7.59
C ALA A 486 -5.34 24.15 7.86
N LYS A 487 -5.63 23.83 9.14
CA LYS A 487 -6.74 22.98 9.58
C LYS A 487 -8.07 23.33 8.93
N GLU A 488 -8.53 24.57 9.10
CA GLU A 488 -9.86 24.99 8.63
C GLU A 488 -9.90 25.08 7.10
N ARG A 489 -8.84 25.60 6.48
CA ARG A 489 -8.79 25.78 5.03
C ARG A 489 -8.76 24.46 4.27
N PHE A 490 -7.98 23.49 4.76
CA PHE A 490 -7.80 22.20 4.11
C PHE A 490 -8.64 21.08 4.74
N GLN A 491 -9.45 21.39 5.75
CA GLN A 491 -10.28 20.43 6.50
C GLN A 491 -9.43 19.27 7.04
N LEU A 492 -8.28 19.60 7.63
CA LEU A 492 -7.36 18.60 8.21
C LEU A 492 -7.93 18.09 9.54
N PRO A 493 -7.91 16.78 9.81
CA PRO A 493 -8.36 16.24 11.09
C PRO A 493 -7.36 16.54 12.22
N ASP A 494 -7.81 16.43 13.47
CA ASP A 494 -6.97 16.67 14.66
C ASP A 494 -5.75 15.74 14.72
N ASP A 495 -5.90 14.51 14.23
CA ASP A 495 -4.85 13.48 14.19
C ASP A 495 -3.92 13.60 12.96
N PHE A 496 -4.03 14.68 12.17
CA PHE A 496 -3.29 14.83 10.91
C PHE A 496 -1.78 14.76 11.08
N ALA A 497 -1.20 15.57 11.99
CA ALA A 497 0.25 15.62 12.17
C ALA A 497 0.80 14.25 12.61
N GLU A 498 0.15 13.58 13.57
CA GLU A 498 0.52 12.24 14.02
C GLU A 498 0.45 11.21 12.89
N ASN A 499 -0.58 11.28 12.04
CA ASN A 499 -0.74 10.38 10.90
C ASN A 499 0.36 10.60 9.84
N ILE A 500 0.79 11.84 9.60
CA ILE A 500 1.90 12.17 8.71
C ILE A 500 3.24 11.72 9.29
N VAL A 501 3.47 11.87 10.60
CA VAL A 501 4.68 11.33 11.25
C VAL A 501 4.71 9.81 11.13
N THR A 502 3.59 9.14 11.40
CA THR A 502 3.46 7.67 11.21
C THR A 502 3.75 7.27 9.75
N LEU A 503 3.26 8.05 8.78
CA LEU A 503 3.54 7.86 7.36
C LEU A 503 5.04 7.96 7.08
N ALA A 504 5.70 9.00 7.59
CA ALA A 504 7.13 9.24 7.42
C ALA A 504 7.99 8.10 7.99
N GLU A 505 7.64 7.58 9.17
CA GLU A 505 8.29 6.41 9.78
C GLU A 505 8.17 5.14 8.93
N ASN A 506 7.05 5.01 8.19
CA ASN A 506 6.71 3.81 7.43
C ASN A 506 6.90 3.95 5.92
N GLU A 507 7.43 5.07 5.45
CA GLU A 507 7.55 5.43 4.02
C GLU A 507 8.18 4.31 3.17
N ARG A 508 9.32 3.76 3.62
CA ARG A 508 10.00 2.65 2.92
C ARG A 508 9.13 1.39 2.84
N GLY A 509 8.36 1.11 3.89
CA GLY A 509 7.43 -0.01 3.92
C GLY A 509 6.27 0.19 2.97
N ILE A 510 5.71 1.41 2.91
CA ILE A 510 4.63 1.80 2.01
C ILE A 510 5.06 1.57 0.56
N ILE A 511 6.21 2.11 0.16
CA ILE A 511 6.69 2.02 -1.23
C ILE A 511 6.95 0.56 -1.64
N LYS A 512 7.48 -0.27 -0.74
CA LYS A 512 7.84 -1.66 -1.06
C LYS A 512 6.67 -2.65 -0.97
N LYS A 513 5.65 -2.38 -0.14
CA LYS A 513 4.62 -3.37 0.22
C LYS A 513 3.20 -2.96 -0.14
N ILE A 514 2.96 -1.67 -0.40
CA ILE A 514 1.64 -1.12 -0.69
C ILE A 514 1.62 -0.54 -2.09
N LEU A 515 2.60 0.32 -2.41
CA LEU A 515 2.72 0.83 -3.76
C LEU A 515 3.21 -0.27 -4.71
N LEU A 516 2.67 -0.25 -5.92
CA LEU A 516 3.00 -1.22 -6.96
C LEU A 516 4.28 -0.83 -7.70
N SER A 517 4.91 -1.81 -8.35
CA SER A 517 6.01 -1.53 -9.28
C SER A 517 5.50 -0.62 -10.41
N PRO A 518 6.16 0.52 -10.71
CA PRO A 518 7.59 0.77 -10.50
C PRO A 518 7.92 1.82 -9.44
N ALA A 519 7.07 2.02 -8.43
CA ALA A 519 7.25 3.11 -7.45
C ALA A 519 8.64 3.10 -6.77
N GLN A 520 9.18 1.91 -6.47
CA GLN A 520 10.51 1.76 -5.88
C GLN A 520 11.61 2.25 -6.84
N THR A 521 11.67 1.72 -8.06
CA THR A 521 12.64 2.16 -9.08
C THR A 521 12.51 3.65 -9.35
N ALA A 522 11.29 4.16 -9.54
CA ALA A 522 11.05 5.58 -9.81
C ALA A 522 11.55 6.50 -8.68
N LYS A 523 11.50 6.04 -7.42
CA LYS A 523 12.10 6.76 -6.29
C LYS A 523 13.63 6.68 -6.31
N GLU A 524 14.19 5.49 -6.52
CA GLU A 524 15.63 5.27 -6.52
C GLU A 524 16.36 6.00 -7.65
N THR A 525 15.65 6.29 -8.75
CA THR A 525 16.19 6.97 -9.93
C THR A 525 15.53 8.34 -10.16
N TYR A 526 14.94 8.93 -9.12
CA TYR A 526 14.11 10.13 -9.23
C TYR A 526 14.85 11.28 -9.92
N HIS A 527 16.10 11.52 -9.52
CA HIS A 527 16.90 12.63 -10.04
C HIS A 527 17.25 12.43 -11.52
N GLU A 528 17.70 11.24 -11.88
CA GLU A 528 18.05 10.86 -13.25
C GLU A 528 16.86 11.01 -14.18
N THR A 529 15.70 10.45 -13.79
CA THR A 529 14.51 10.56 -14.61
C THR A 529 13.97 11.98 -14.70
N LYS A 530 14.00 12.75 -13.59
CA LYS A 530 13.58 14.14 -13.60
C LYS A 530 14.44 14.97 -14.57
N SER A 531 15.76 14.82 -14.52
CA SER A 531 16.68 15.51 -15.43
C SER A 531 16.45 15.11 -16.88
N ALA A 532 16.28 13.82 -17.17
CA ALA A 532 15.94 13.34 -18.52
C ALA A 532 14.63 13.95 -19.03
N LEU A 533 13.58 14.01 -18.20
CA LEU A 533 12.31 14.62 -18.54
C LEU A 533 12.42 16.14 -18.81
N GLU A 534 13.21 16.86 -18.02
CA GLU A 534 13.48 18.29 -18.21
C GLU A 534 14.18 18.55 -19.55
N ILE A 535 15.18 17.72 -19.88
CA ILE A 535 15.87 17.74 -21.17
C ILE A 535 14.88 17.55 -22.33
N VAL A 536 14.04 16.52 -22.28
CA VAL A 536 13.05 16.24 -23.35
C VAL A 536 12.10 17.42 -23.54
N ARG A 537 11.61 18.02 -22.44
CA ARG A 537 10.72 19.17 -22.48
C ARG A 537 11.39 20.39 -23.10
N GLU A 538 12.63 20.67 -22.71
CA GLU A 538 13.41 21.78 -23.24
C GLU A 538 13.60 21.63 -24.76
N VAL A 539 14.03 20.45 -25.24
CA VAL A 539 14.26 20.19 -26.66
C VAL A 539 12.95 20.24 -27.47
N ASN A 540 11.84 19.75 -26.92
CA ASN A 540 10.53 19.82 -27.57
C ASN A 540 10.07 21.28 -27.78
N ILE A 541 10.22 22.15 -26.78
CA ILE A 541 9.92 23.59 -26.92
C ILE A 541 10.74 24.19 -28.07
N GLN A 542 12.05 23.93 -28.07
CA GLN A 542 12.96 24.43 -29.10
C GLN A 542 12.62 23.89 -30.49
N GLN A 543 12.26 22.61 -30.62
CA GLN A 543 11.87 22.01 -31.89
C GLN A 543 10.60 22.65 -32.46
N ASN A 544 9.63 23.00 -31.61
CA ASN A 544 8.43 23.73 -32.03
C ASN A 544 8.74 25.15 -32.49
N GLU A 545 9.63 25.87 -31.79
CA GLU A 545 10.13 27.18 -32.24
C GLU A 545 10.83 27.09 -33.61
N TYR A 546 11.68 26.07 -33.82
CA TYR A 546 12.33 25.83 -35.11
C TYR A 546 11.35 25.46 -36.23
N ALA A 547 10.31 24.66 -35.94
CA ALA A 547 9.28 24.31 -36.92
C ALA A 547 8.52 25.55 -37.42
N LEU A 548 8.28 26.54 -36.55
CA LEU A 548 7.65 27.81 -36.92
C LEU A 548 8.56 28.68 -37.81
N THR A 549 9.89 28.60 -37.66
CA THR A 549 10.84 29.31 -38.54
C THR A 549 10.99 28.69 -39.95
N ARG A 550 10.47 27.46 -40.15
CA ARG A 550 10.61 26.65 -41.37
C ARG A 550 9.66 27.06 -42.51
N GLU A 551 8.65 27.88 -42.25
CA GLU A 551 7.72 28.41 -43.26
C GLU A 551 8.41 29.25 -44.37
N LYS A 552 9.73 29.50 -44.26
CA LYS A 552 10.55 30.19 -45.27
C LYS A 552 11.35 29.28 -46.22
N GLY A 553 11.13 27.97 -46.19
CA GLY A 553 11.46 27.08 -47.33
C GLY A 553 12.91 26.58 -47.48
N GLN A 554 13.77 26.68 -46.46
CA GLN A 554 15.14 26.12 -46.53
C GLN A 554 15.43 25.20 -45.34
N GLU A 555 15.22 23.89 -45.49
CA GLU A 555 15.76 22.91 -44.52
C GLU A 555 17.21 22.56 -44.90
N ASN A 556 18.20 23.12 -44.21
CA ASN A 556 19.61 22.72 -44.38
C ASN A 556 19.93 21.42 -43.61
N TYR A 557 20.98 20.71 -44.04
CA TYR A 557 21.54 19.49 -43.43
C TYR A 557 21.61 19.54 -41.90
N LEU A 558 22.11 20.64 -41.31
CA LEU A 558 22.21 20.79 -39.85
C LEU A 558 20.85 20.68 -39.14
N MET A 559 19.78 21.21 -39.73
CA MET A 559 18.42 21.08 -39.16
C MET A 559 17.89 19.66 -39.27
N ARG A 560 18.23 18.93 -40.35
CA ARG A 560 17.91 17.49 -40.46
C ARG A 560 18.64 16.69 -39.38
N CYS A 561 19.92 16.97 -39.15
CA CYS A 561 20.70 16.33 -38.07
C CYS A 561 20.11 16.64 -36.68
N TYR A 562 19.75 17.91 -36.41
CA TYR A 562 19.10 18.29 -35.16
C TYR A 562 17.77 17.54 -34.95
N ARG A 563 16.96 17.41 -36.01
CA ARG A 563 15.71 16.63 -35.97
C ARG A 563 15.95 15.15 -35.68
N GLN A 564 16.99 14.56 -36.27
CA GLN A 564 17.37 13.17 -35.98
C GLN A 564 17.79 13.00 -34.52
N LYS A 565 18.55 13.96 -33.96
CA LYS A 565 18.91 13.94 -32.52
C LYS A 565 17.68 14.06 -31.62
N TYR A 566 16.72 14.89 -31.98
CA TYR A 566 15.45 14.96 -31.26
C TYR A 566 14.69 13.63 -31.31
N GLN A 567 14.62 12.97 -32.47
CA GLN A 567 13.98 11.65 -32.58
C GLN A 567 14.71 10.59 -31.75
N GLN A 568 16.05 10.59 -31.74
CA GLN A 568 16.85 9.71 -30.88
C GLN A 568 16.56 9.98 -29.39
N LEU A 569 16.45 11.25 -29.01
CA LEU A 569 16.15 11.64 -27.63
C LEU A 569 14.77 11.15 -27.18
N LEU A 570 13.74 11.24 -28.04
CA LEU A 570 12.43 10.68 -27.76
C LEU A 570 12.45 9.17 -27.63
N PHE A 571 13.20 8.48 -28.50
CA PHE A 571 13.37 7.03 -28.43
C PHE A 571 14.03 6.60 -27.11
N GLU A 572 15.16 7.22 -26.74
CA GLU A 572 15.81 6.92 -25.45
C GLU A 572 14.92 7.29 -24.26
N PHE A 573 14.12 8.35 -24.38
CA PHE A 573 13.16 8.67 -23.33
C PHE A 573 12.09 7.57 -23.17
N ASP A 574 11.63 6.99 -24.28
CA ASP A 574 10.70 5.85 -24.26
C ASP A 574 11.36 4.61 -23.63
N GLU A 575 12.61 4.28 -23.99
CA GLU A 575 13.39 3.20 -23.35
C GLU A 575 13.56 3.43 -21.83
N LEU A 576 13.79 4.69 -21.42
CA LEU A 576 13.86 5.06 -20.00
C LEU A 576 12.53 4.79 -19.30
N GLN A 577 11.40 5.11 -19.95
CA GLN A 577 10.07 4.82 -19.39
C GLN A 577 9.83 3.31 -19.24
N ASP A 578 10.23 2.51 -20.23
CA ASP A 578 10.11 1.06 -20.21
C ASP A 578 10.98 0.43 -19.12
N ALA A 579 12.23 0.90 -18.94
CA ALA A 579 13.12 0.48 -17.87
C ALA A 579 12.56 0.78 -16.47
N ILE A 580 11.89 1.93 -16.29
CA ILE A 580 11.17 2.24 -15.04
C ILE A 580 10.10 1.18 -14.81
N ILE A 581 9.21 0.94 -15.77
CA ILE A 581 8.09 -0.02 -15.65
C ILE A 581 8.60 -1.45 -15.42
N ALA A 582 9.70 -1.82 -16.06
CA ALA A 582 10.37 -3.11 -15.90
C ALA A 582 11.10 -3.27 -14.55
N ASN A 583 11.13 -2.22 -13.73
CA ASN A 583 11.81 -2.17 -12.44
C ASN A 583 13.33 -2.44 -12.58
N ALA A 584 13.96 -1.82 -13.58
CA ALA A 584 15.37 -1.97 -13.94
C ALA A 584 16.17 -0.68 -13.68
N PRO A 585 16.55 -0.38 -12.42
CA PRO A 585 17.15 0.92 -12.06
C PRO A 585 18.49 1.20 -12.75
N ASP A 586 19.28 0.18 -13.07
CA ASP A 586 20.57 0.35 -13.76
C ASP A 586 20.38 0.73 -15.23
N GLU A 587 19.38 0.16 -15.89
CA GLU A 587 18.97 0.56 -17.24
C GLU A 587 18.47 2.01 -17.23
N VAL A 588 17.63 2.39 -16.27
CA VAL A 588 17.17 3.79 -16.13
C VAL A 588 18.34 4.77 -16.02
N ARG A 589 19.36 4.45 -15.22
CA ARG A 589 20.56 5.29 -15.08
C ARG A 589 21.35 5.37 -16.38
N SER A 590 21.56 4.23 -17.05
CA SER A 590 22.27 4.16 -18.34
C SER A 590 21.56 5.00 -19.40
N THR A 591 20.25 4.85 -19.55
CA THR A 591 19.46 5.57 -20.53
C THR A 591 19.37 7.07 -20.21
N ALA A 592 19.27 7.44 -18.93
CA ALA A 592 19.30 8.87 -18.54
C ALA A 592 20.63 9.54 -18.90
N LEU A 593 21.76 8.85 -18.76
CA LEU A 593 23.06 9.34 -19.20
C LEU A 593 23.13 9.49 -20.73
N GLU A 594 22.54 8.55 -21.47
CA GLU A 594 22.48 8.61 -22.93
C GLU A 594 21.63 9.81 -23.41
N ILE A 595 20.49 10.07 -22.77
CA ILE A 595 19.67 11.27 -23.02
C ILE A 595 20.47 12.55 -22.81
N ALA A 596 21.25 12.63 -21.71
CA ALA A 596 22.11 13.79 -21.45
C ALA A 596 23.21 13.94 -22.52
N ARG A 597 23.79 12.83 -23.00
CA ARG A 597 24.77 12.82 -24.10
C ARG A 597 24.16 13.32 -25.41
N ILE A 598 22.97 12.86 -25.76
CA ILE A 598 22.25 13.29 -26.97
C ILE A 598 21.87 14.76 -26.89
N LYS A 599 21.43 15.25 -25.72
CA LYS A 599 21.15 16.69 -25.49
C LYS A 599 22.35 17.56 -25.80
N LYS A 600 23.54 17.18 -25.30
CA LYS A 600 24.78 17.91 -25.58
C LYS A 600 25.04 18.02 -27.09
N GLN A 601 24.89 16.92 -27.82
CA GLN A 601 25.05 16.92 -29.28
C GLN A 601 23.99 17.79 -29.99
N ALA A 602 22.74 17.78 -29.49
CA ALA A 602 21.68 18.62 -30.02
C ALA A 602 21.96 20.12 -29.78
N ASP A 603 22.50 20.48 -28.62
CA ASP A 603 22.90 21.86 -28.30
C ASP A 603 24.05 22.36 -29.18
N GLU A 604 25.05 21.52 -29.44
CA GLU A 604 26.14 21.82 -30.38
C GLU A 604 25.60 22.10 -31.79
N LEU A 605 24.68 21.25 -32.29
CA LEU A 605 24.02 21.46 -33.58
C LEU A 605 23.18 22.76 -33.60
N LYS A 606 22.48 23.05 -32.50
CA LYS A 606 21.66 24.26 -32.34
C LYS A 606 22.52 25.53 -32.43
N GLU A 607 23.67 25.53 -31.77
CA GLU A 607 24.62 26.64 -31.83
C GLU A 607 25.13 26.84 -33.27
N MET A 608 25.50 25.76 -33.94
CA MET A 608 25.92 25.82 -35.35
C MET A 608 24.83 26.37 -36.28
N ILE A 609 23.57 25.93 -36.09
CA ILE A 609 22.42 26.46 -36.85
C ILE A 609 22.26 27.96 -36.59
N THR A 610 22.33 28.38 -35.33
CA THR A 610 22.22 29.80 -34.93
C THR A 610 23.30 30.66 -35.60
N ILE A 611 24.56 30.21 -35.56
CA ILE A 611 25.69 30.88 -36.22
C ILE A 611 25.48 30.95 -37.73
N GLN A 612 25.00 29.87 -38.36
CA GLN A 612 24.74 29.85 -39.80
C GLN A 612 23.63 30.84 -40.17
N MET A 613 22.52 30.87 -39.44
CA MET A 613 21.42 31.83 -39.68
C MET A 613 21.85 33.28 -39.49
N ALA A 614 22.71 33.57 -38.51
CA ALA A 614 23.30 34.89 -38.29
C ALA A 614 24.22 35.33 -39.45
N LYS A 615 24.94 34.40 -40.08
CA LYS A 615 25.78 34.68 -41.26
C LYS A 615 24.93 34.97 -42.51
N THR A 616 23.86 34.20 -42.74
CA THR A 616 22.97 34.40 -43.91
C THR A 616 22.18 35.70 -43.83
N SER A 617 21.85 36.17 -42.63
CA SER A 617 21.19 37.47 -42.43
C SER A 617 22.13 38.64 -42.66
N LYS A 618 23.37 38.60 -42.13
CA LYS A 618 24.39 39.62 -42.41
C LYS A 618 24.79 39.72 -43.89
N GLY A 619 24.84 38.59 -44.60
CA GLY A 619 25.11 38.56 -46.04
C GLY A 619 24.01 39.19 -46.90
N LYS A 620 22.75 39.20 -46.42
CA LYS A 620 21.64 39.92 -47.09
C LYS A 620 21.71 41.43 -46.86
N GLU A 621 22.06 41.87 -45.65
CA GLU A 621 22.26 43.30 -45.36
C GLU A 621 23.44 43.91 -46.15
N SER A 622 24.54 43.16 -46.34
CA SER A 622 25.66 43.63 -47.15
C SER A 622 25.34 43.69 -48.66
N CYS A 623 24.47 42.80 -49.17
CA CYS A 623 23.99 42.85 -50.56
C CYS A 623 22.94 43.94 -50.81
N GLU A 624 22.20 44.38 -49.78
CA GLU A 624 21.31 45.53 -49.90
C GLU A 624 22.06 46.87 -49.84
N HIS A 625 23.23 46.92 -49.20
CA HIS A 625 24.10 48.11 -49.23
C HIS A 625 24.98 48.21 -50.50
N SER A 626 25.19 47.11 -51.25
CA SER A 626 25.97 47.15 -52.50
C SER A 626 25.13 47.42 -53.77
N LYS A 627 23.82 47.63 -53.65
CA LYS A 627 22.95 48.05 -54.79
C LYS A 627 22.88 49.57 -55.01
N THR A 628 23.86 50.32 -54.50
CA THR A 628 24.04 51.75 -54.81
C THR A 628 25.47 52.09 -55.23
N SER A 629 26.12 51.24 -56.02
CA SER A 629 27.18 51.67 -56.94
C SER A 629 27.53 50.51 -57.87
N GLY A 630 27.31 50.70 -59.17
CA GLY A 630 27.77 49.76 -60.18
C GLY A 630 29.29 49.68 -60.18
N ASP A 631 29.82 48.47 -60.33
CA ASP A 631 30.76 48.15 -61.39
C ASP A 631 30.95 46.62 -61.46
N SER A 632 31.09 46.15 -62.70
CA SER A 632 31.33 44.76 -63.09
C SER A 632 32.64 44.19 -62.53
N VAL A 633 32.68 42.90 -62.15
CA VAL A 633 33.84 41.99 -62.39
C VAL A 633 33.40 40.51 -62.23
N THR A 634 33.52 39.79 -63.36
CA THR A 634 34.00 38.41 -63.64
C THR A 634 33.52 37.18 -62.84
N LEU A 635 32.90 36.26 -63.59
CA LEU A 635 32.62 34.86 -63.25
C LEU A 635 33.90 34.04 -63.04
N TYR A 636 33.88 33.16 -62.03
CA TYR A 636 34.65 31.92 -62.02
C TYR A 636 33.68 30.75 -61.92
N GLU A 637 33.70 29.91 -62.96
CA GLU A 637 33.11 28.58 -62.99
C GLU A 637 33.80 27.69 -61.94
N PHE A 638 33.02 26.91 -61.19
CA PHE A 638 33.52 25.71 -60.54
C PHE A 638 32.63 24.54 -60.95
N GLU A 639 33.31 23.55 -61.49
CA GLU A 639 32.80 22.35 -62.14
C GLU A 639 31.99 21.47 -61.18
N ASP A 640 30.86 20.98 -61.71
CA ASP A 640 30.17 19.79 -61.25
C ASP A 640 31.11 18.58 -61.34
N SER A 641 31.24 17.83 -60.24
CA SER A 641 31.67 16.44 -60.30
C SER A 641 30.68 15.56 -59.53
N ALA A 642 30.06 14.68 -60.31
CA ALA A 642 29.13 13.65 -59.90
C ALA A 642 29.86 12.47 -59.24
N LEU A 643 29.24 11.91 -58.20
CA LEU A 643 29.38 10.52 -57.73
C LEU A 643 28.00 10.13 -57.17
N SER A 644 27.12 9.61 -58.03
CA SER A 644 26.89 8.18 -58.32
C SER A 644 26.17 7.46 -57.18
N ASP A 645 24.91 7.14 -57.44
CA ASP A 645 24.07 6.19 -56.73
C ASP A 645 24.79 4.84 -56.53
N ASP A 646 24.61 4.25 -55.36
CA ASP A 646 24.63 2.79 -55.25
C ASP A 646 23.57 2.33 -54.24
N GLU A 647 22.60 1.58 -54.77
CA GLU A 647 21.56 0.88 -54.04
C GLU A 647 22.17 -0.32 -53.30
N GLY A 648 21.91 -0.42 -52.00
CA GLY A 648 22.26 -1.59 -51.19
C GLY A 648 21.11 -1.94 -50.26
N SER A 649 20.15 -2.69 -50.78
CA SER A 649 19.09 -3.35 -50.04
C SER A 649 19.67 -4.31 -48.99
N LEU A 650 19.21 -4.21 -47.74
CA LEU A 650 19.29 -5.31 -46.77
C LEU A 650 18.14 -5.19 -45.78
N SER A 651 17.21 -6.13 -45.92
CA SER A 651 16.19 -6.52 -44.97
C SER A 651 16.81 -7.06 -43.67
N ILE A 652 16.41 -6.50 -42.52
CA ILE A 652 15.86 -7.22 -41.35
C ILE A 652 14.83 -6.29 -40.71
#